data_AF-A0A7C5LMI0-F1
#
_entry.id   AF-A0A7C5LMI0-F1
#
_cell.length_a   1.000
_cell.length_b   1.000
_cell.length_c   1.000
_cell.angle_alpha   90.00
_cell.angle_beta   90.00
_cell.angle_gamma   90.00
#
_symmetry.space_group_name_H-M   'P 1'
#
loop_
_entity.id
_entity.type
_entity.pdbx_description
1 polymer ?
#
loop_
_entity_poly.entity_id
_entity_poly.type
_entity_poly.pdbx_seq_one_letter_code
_entity_poly.pdbx_strand_id
1 'polypeptide(L)'
;MSVKPILLCLLLLSLTAHGREWSPEELARWNSGKLKNLRVADGALLFETEPGDSMLISPPFASFPATPWQCIELVMKSDVTGRAQIFWTGTTVGRFGGFSPEKTTDFTVVAGDWQTYRLEPFWQAEQNILRLRLDFPEQQPGHYAIRSLRILERPTTDKVSLQADNNGFLCLRMAANRGETGVIEFASRATNGLHRVTFPLRADGRMHTYNIDLGAHPAWRGEIIALRSPPGAVATVGPEPQGPADLEITFLGLQDPWARCGQPTRLEARVVNHGGEPARDLEPRLQIARARLLGTEKIPPQIEFGIPETLLWTVKADHPVETGVRLSIGDATRTETLLFRPPSPWPKADYVPEPKPAKTDYLVGAYYYPGWHTAARWAPLRNYPERQPLLGWYREGDPEVADWQIKWAVEHGIRFFLYDWYWDRGHRHLEHGIHDALFHARYQNLIQFCLLYANHNPPGSHSPEDFEKITQYWIENYFKRPNYLTIAGKPVVVIFSSQNPARDMGADKVKPTFDRMRQICRDAGLGGLYLVACIHSSTNLLQKMKEQGYDAVTAYNWPGVNMTPAETATRRASYASCIEGYHQAWRDIASANVLPLIPPVCGGWDARPWHGENTLVRTGRTPELFKRHLMECKRFLDQRGEKMLFIEAWNEWGEGSYIEPHREFGFGYLEAVREVFAPQSPKPEPIVPSDIGLGPYDIPDEPPATSWTFTNNTLGWTGNNMNDFRVADGALRFITRGRDPSLVSPRMQARASQFPFVVLRLKASRDLDGQLFWRTTNTKENEASSVKFPIRGDGEYHEIRVRIADNRRWRGIITGLRFDPGSHDGAEVAIESIRLSE
;
A
#
# COMPACT_ATOMS: atom_id res chain seq x y z
N MET A 1 8.78 -28.97 23.97
CA MET A 1 8.36 -28.94 25.38
C MET A 1 6.96 -28.37 25.44
N SER A 2 5.99 -29.11 25.99
CA SER A 2 4.59 -28.68 26.10
C SER A 2 4.45 -27.58 27.14
N VAL A 3 4.05 -26.38 26.71
CA VAL A 3 3.78 -25.25 27.61
C VAL A 3 2.33 -25.39 28.08
N LYS A 4 2.13 -25.57 29.40
CA LYS A 4 0.81 -25.69 30.03
C LYS A 4 0.03 -24.36 29.92
N PRO A 5 -1.31 -24.40 29.85
CA PRO A 5 -2.13 -23.20 29.80
C PRO A 5 -2.07 -22.47 31.16
N ILE A 6 -1.63 -21.22 31.16
CA ILE A 6 -1.67 -20.35 32.35
C ILE A 6 -3.03 -19.67 32.38
N LEU A 7 -3.85 -20.07 33.36
CA LEU A 7 -5.09 -19.42 33.74
C LEU A 7 -4.74 -18.04 34.34
N LEU A 8 -5.23 -16.97 33.73
CA LEU A 8 -5.07 -15.59 34.21
C LEU A 8 -5.95 -15.37 35.45
N CYS A 9 -5.48 -15.82 36.62
CA CYS A 9 -5.99 -15.33 37.89
C CYS A 9 -5.36 -13.95 38.16
N LEU A 10 -6.21 -12.97 38.47
CA LEU A 10 -5.87 -11.69 39.10
C LEU A 10 -5.14 -11.93 40.42
N LEU A 11 -3.85 -12.23 40.35
CA LEU A 11 -2.94 -12.12 41.47
C LEU A 11 -2.25 -10.76 41.36
N LEU A 12 -2.56 -9.89 42.31
CA LEU A 12 -1.78 -8.69 42.64
C LEU A 12 -0.33 -9.11 42.93
N LEU A 13 0.47 -9.27 41.89
CA LEU A 13 1.91 -9.38 42.01
C LEU A 13 2.43 -7.98 42.39
N SER A 14 2.95 -7.87 43.61
CA SER A 14 3.54 -6.66 44.16
C SER A 14 4.71 -6.21 43.28
N LEU A 15 4.55 -5.09 42.58
CA LEU A 15 5.65 -4.34 41.98
C LEU A 15 6.53 -3.83 43.11
N THR A 16 7.80 -4.24 43.16
CA THR A 16 8.77 -3.72 44.11
C THR A 16 9.41 -2.45 43.56
N ALA A 17 9.37 -1.36 44.32
CA ALA A 17 10.05 -0.12 43.96
C ALA A 17 11.57 -0.35 44.01
N HIS A 18 12.21 -0.42 42.85
CA HIS A 18 13.67 -0.61 42.73
C HIS A 18 14.34 0.35 41.74
N GLY A 19 13.60 1.31 41.17
CA GLY A 19 14.14 2.25 40.20
C GLY A 19 14.33 3.65 40.77
N ARG A 20 13.46 4.57 40.36
CA ARG A 20 13.56 6.01 40.62
C ARG A 20 12.17 6.60 40.59
N GLU A 21 11.86 7.49 41.52
CA GLU A 21 10.59 8.21 41.57
C GLU A 21 10.86 9.70 41.47
N TRP A 22 9.99 10.40 40.74
CA TRP A 22 9.95 11.86 40.72
C TRP A 22 8.62 12.32 41.30
N SER A 23 8.70 13.11 42.38
CA SER A 23 7.55 13.79 42.97
C SER A 23 7.09 14.96 42.07
N PRO A 24 5.89 15.51 42.28
CA PRO A 24 5.44 16.72 41.61
C PRO A 24 6.44 17.88 41.70
N GLU A 25 7.07 18.08 42.87
CA GLU A 25 8.07 19.12 43.11
C GLU A 25 9.35 18.90 42.31
N GLU A 26 9.75 17.65 42.09
CA GLU A 26 10.92 17.32 41.29
C GLU A 26 10.61 17.42 39.79
N LEU A 27 9.42 17.01 39.36
CA LEU A 27 8.94 17.18 37.98
C LEU A 27 8.81 18.66 37.62
N ALA A 28 8.45 19.54 38.56
CA ALA A 28 8.40 20.99 38.35
C ALA A 28 9.78 21.60 38.03
N ARG A 29 10.88 20.90 38.36
CA ARG A 29 12.26 21.31 38.04
C ARG A 29 12.74 20.80 36.69
N TRP A 30 11.96 19.97 36.01
CA TRP A 30 12.27 19.55 34.65
C TRP A 30 12.11 20.76 33.73
N ASN A 31 12.95 20.82 32.70
CA ASN A 31 12.83 21.88 31.70
C ASN A 31 11.51 21.69 30.95
N SER A 32 10.58 22.61 31.16
CA SER A 32 9.33 22.66 30.43
C SER A 32 9.55 23.43 29.14
N GLY A 33 9.19 22.84 28.00
CA GLY A 33 9.14 23.54 26.72
C GLY A 33 8.03 24.60 26.73
N LYS A 34 7.02 24.45 25.87
CA LYS A 34 5.89 25.40 25.75
C LYS A 34 4.78 25.21 26.79
N LEU A 35 5.10 24.77 28.01
CA LEU A 35 4.07 24.58 29.05
C LEU A 35 3.74 25.90 29.73
N LYS A 36 2.45 26.13 29.97
CA LYS A 36 1.93 27.32 30.65
C LYS A 36 1.44 26.97 32.05
N ASN A 37 1.46 27.96 32.94
CA ASN A 37 0.89 27.87 34.28
C ASN A 37 1.41 26.69 35.13
N LEU A 38 2.66 26.27 34.89
CA LEU A 38 3.33 25.18 35.58
C LEU A 38 3.45 25.49 37.08
N ARG A 39 2.73 24.73 37.92
CA ARG A 39 2.77 24.89 39.39
C ARG A 39 2.48 23.58 40.10
N VAL A 40 3.01 23.44 41.30
CA VAL A 40 2.65 22.32 42.19
C VAL A 40 1.52 22.78 43.10
N ALA A 41 0.40 22.07 43.08
CA ALA A 41 -0.71 22.26 44.01
C ALA A 41 -1.44 20.92 44.23
N ASP A 42 -2.04 20.74 45.40
CA ASP A 42 -2.85 19.56 45.74
C ASP A 42 -2.14 18.21 45.49
N GLY A 43 -0.83 18.17 45.71
CA GLY A 43 0.00 16.97 45.52
C GLY A 43 0.18 16.56 44.05
N ALA A 44 0.07 17.50 43.11
CA ALA A 44 0.29 17.28 41.68
C ALA A 44 1.01 18.46 41.02
N LEU A 45 1.66 18.20 39.89
CA LEU A 45 2.19 19.21 38.98
C LEU A 45 1.11 19.55 37.96
N LEU A 46 0.55 20.75 38.03
CA LEU A 46 -0.47 21.25 37.12
C LEU A 46 0.15 22.14 36.05
N PHE A 47 -0.33 22.01 34.81
CA PHE A 47 0.09 22.86 33.70
C PHE A 47 -0.91 22.81 32.54
N GLU A 48 -0.74 23.74 31.63
CA GLU A 48 -1.46 23.84 30.36
C GLU A 48 -0.47 23.60 29.21
N THR A 49 -0.98 22.98 28.15
CA THR A 49 -0.24 22.75 26.90
C THR A 49 -0.81 23.62 25.79
N GLU A 50 0.03 23.95 24.81
CA GLU A 50 -0.41 24.52 23.53
C GLU A 50 -0.12 23.55 22.39
N PRO A 51 -0.82 23.69 21.24
CA PRO A 51 -0.53 22.92 20.04
C PRO A 51 0.95 23.05 19.63
N GLY A 52 1.62 21.90 19.49
CA GLY A 52 3.02 21.75 19.08
C GLY A 52 4.06 21.90 20.21
N ASP A 53 5.03 20.98 20.27
CA ASP A 53 6.23 21.00 21.14
C ASP A 53 5.97 21.25 22.65
N SER A 54 4.82 20.80 23.17
CA SER A 54 4.54 20.77 24.60
C SER A 54 5.20 19.55 25.24
N MET A 55 6.25 19.77 26.06
CA MET A 55 7.07 18.70 26.63
C MET A 55 7.67 19.04 28.01
N LEU A 56 7.94 18.02 28.82
CA LEU A 56 8.78 18.06 30.02
C LEU A 56 10.07 17.28 29.78
N ILE A 57 11.23 17.89 29.99
CA ILE A 57 12.55 17.27 29.80
C ILE A 57 13.32 17.24 31.11
N SER A 58 13.73 16.04 31.54
CA SER A 58 14.52 15.90 32.76
C SER A 58 15.90 16.54 32.60
N PRO A 59 16.45 17.13 33.69
CA PRO A 59 17.89 17.32 33.77
C PRO A 59 18.60 15.94 33.69
N PRO A 60 19.88 15.89 33.30
CA PRO A 60 20.70 14.70 33.47
C PRO A 60 20.68 14.24 34.93
N PHE A 61 20.44 12.96 35.11
CA PHE A 61 20.36 12.37 36.44
C PHE A 61 21.38 11.25 36.60
N ALA A 62 21.68 10.85 37.85
CA ALA A 62 22.59 9.73 38.11
C ALA A 62 22.11 8.49 37.34
N SER A 63 22.90 8.04 36.36
CA SER A 63 22.45 7.02 35.44
C SER A 63 22.16 5.71 36.16
N PHE A 64 21.16 4.97 35.69
CA PHE A 64 20.89 3.64 36.19
C PHE A 64 20.98 2.60 35.05
N PRO A 65 21.35 1.34 35.36
CA PRO A 65 21.38 0.28 34.37
C PRO A 65 20.01 0.06 33.74
N ALA A 66 19.97 0.12 32.42
CA ALA A 66 18.79 -0.13 31.61
C ALA A 66 18.57 -1.65 31.51
N THR A 67 17.46 -2.15 32.05
CA THR A 67 17.08 -3.55 31.96
C THR A 67 15.76 -3.69 31.19
N PRO A 68 15.51 -4.84 30.53
CA PRO A 68 14.26 -5.05 29.81
C PRO A 68 13.03 -5.19 30.72
N TRP A 69 13.25 -5.36 32.03
CA TRP A 69 12.19 -5.61 33.02
C TRP A 69 11.76 -4.36 33.77
N GLN A 70 12.30 -3.21 33.39
CA GLN A 70 11.86 -1.93 33.92
C GLN A 70 10.63 -1.43 33.16
N CYS A 71 9.66 -0.85 33.89
CA CYS A 71 8.55 -0.11 33.30
C CYS A 71 8.47 1.30 33.88
N ILE A 72 7.89 2.22 33.10
CA ILE A 72 7.62 3.58 33.53
C ILE A 72 6.15 3.64 33.96
N GLU A 73 5.89 3.99 35.22
CA GLU A 73 4.56 4.28 35.73
C GLU A 73 4.36 5.80 35.82
N LEU A 74 3.38 6.32 35.08
CA LEU A 74 3.00 7.74 35.09
C LEU A 74 1.57 7.86 35.60
N VAL A 75 1.37 8.60 36.68
CA VAL A 75 0.02 8.89 37.22
C VAL A 75 -0.36 10.31 36.82
N MET A 76 -1.34 10.42 35.93
CA MET A 76 -1.71 11.68 35.27
C MET A 76 -3.21 11.76 35.02
N LYS A 77 -3.77 12.96 35.05
CA LYS A 77 -5.10 13.28 34.48
C LYS A 77 -5.00 14.39 33.44
N SER A 78 -5.95 14.42 32.52
CA SER A 78 -6.07 15.44 31.49
C SER A 78 -7.53 15.67 31.12
N ASP A 79 -7.88 16.85 30.62
CA ASP A 79 -9.18 17.14 30.01
C ASP A 79 -9.23 16.82 28.50
N VAL A 80 -8.11 16.38 27.91
CA VAL A 80 -8.02 16.03 26.49
C VAL A 80 -7.51 14.61 26.26
N THR A 81 -8.00 14.00 25.19
CA THR A 81 -7.55 12.69 24.71
C THR A 81 -6.60 12.91 23.55
N GLY A 82 -5.45 12.24 23.54
CA GLY A 82 -4.52 12.34 22.43
C GLY A 82 -3.28 11.48 22.60
N ARG A 83 -2.45 11.44 21.55
CA ARG A 83 -1.18 10.69 21.56
C ARG A 83 -0.13 11.47 22.37
N ALA A 84 0.51 10.79 23.31
CA ALA A 84 1.66 11.25 24.06
C ALA A 84 2.84 10.31 23.84
N GLN A 85 4.05 10.77 24.15
CA GLN A 85 5.26 9.99 23.97
C GLN A 85 6.20 10.17 25.15
N ILE A 86 6.96 9.13 25.49
CA ILE A 86 8.06 9.24 26.42
C ILE A 86 9.36 8.83 25.75
N PHE A 87 10.33 9.73 25.75
CA PHE A 87 11.66 9.53 25.20
C PHE A 87 12.66 9.27 26.31
N TRP A 88 13.72 8.51 25.99
CA TRP A 88 14.84 8.27 26.88
C TRP A 88 16.17 8.40 26.15
N THR A 89 17.24 8.63 26.90
CA THR A 89 18.60 8.58 26.37
C THR A 89 19.62 8.27 27.46
N GLY A 90 20.69 7.57 27.09
CA GLY A 90 21.88 7.32 27.90
C GLY A 90 22.98 8.37 27.71
N THR A 91 22.78 9.38 26.87
CA THR A 91 23.80 10.40 26.57
C THR A 91 23.21 11.82 26.53
N THR A 92 24.05 12.83 26.79
CA THR A 92 23.74 14.24 26.56
C THR A 92 24.31 14.78 25.25
N VAL A 93 25.12 13.98 24.56
CA VAL A 93 25.85 14.38 23.36
C VAL A 93 25.03 14.06 22.10
N GLY A 94 25.04 14.97 21.13
CA GLY A 94 24.38 14.81 19.83
C GLY A 94 23.18 15.73 19.63
N ARG A 95 22.45 15.52 18.53
CA ARG A 95 21.26 16.31 18.19
C ARG A 95 20.20 16.17 19.29
N PHE A 96 19.48 17.25 19.58
CA PHE A 96 18.42 17.30 20.61
C PHE A 96 18.85 16.84 22.01
N GLY A 97 20.14 16.98 22.35
CA GLY A 97 20.67 16.61 23.67
C GLY A 97 20.61 15.10 23.94
N GLY A 98 20.76 14.29 22.90
CA GLY A 98 20.85 12.82 22.97
C GLY A 98 19.53 12.07 22.72
N PHE A 99 18.39 12.76 22.63
CA PHE A 99 17.10 12.14 22.30
C PHE A 99 17.01 11.84 20.80
N SER A 100 16.34 10.73 20.47
CA SER A 100 16.07 10.36 19.08
C SER A 100 14.67 9.74 18.93
N PRO A 101 14.03 9.84 17.75
CA PRO A 101 12.71 9.24 17.49
C PRO A 101 12.63 7.73 17.73
N GLU A 102 13.76 7.02 17.66
CA GLU A 102 13.85 5.57 17.82
C GLU A 102 13.89 5.12 19.29
N LYS A 103 14.06 6.06 20.23
CA LYS A 103 14.14 5.81 21.68
C LYS A 103 12.92 6.40 22.39
N THR A 104 11.74 5.93 21.96
CA THR A 104 10.46 6.41 22.45
C THR A 104 9.45 5.31 22.71
N THR A 105 8.49 5.57 23.59
CA THR A 105 7.30 4.74 23.80
C THR A 105 6.07 5.63 23.69
N ASP A 106 5.21 5.28 22.75
CA ASP A 106 3.93 5.94 22.53
C ASP A 106 2.87 5.45 23.52
N PHE A 107 1.98 6.35 23.93
CA PHE A 107 0.77 6.00 24.65
C PHE A 107 -0.36 7.00 24.36
N THR A 108 -1.59 6.60 24.65
CA THR A 108 -2.76 7.47 24.49
C THR A 108 -3.16 8.01 25.85
N VAL A 109 -3.11 9.33 26.00
CA VAL A 109 -3.74 10.03 27.12
C VAL A 109 -5.23 10.00 26.92
N VAL A 110 -5.97 9.67 27.98
CA VAL A 110 -7.43 9.64 27.98
C VAL A 110 -7.94 10.82 28.82
N ALA A 111 -8.84 11.61 28.26
CA ALA A 111 -9.53 12.68 28.97
C ALA A 111 -10.35 12.11 30.14
N GLY A 112 -10.28 12.74 31.30
CA GLY A 112 -11.03 12.36 32.49
C GLY A 112 -10.21 12.45 33.77
N ASP A 113 -10.57 11.62 34.73
CA ASP A 113 -9.93 11.58 36.05
C ASP A 113 -8.58 10.82 36.01
N TRP A 114 -7.89 10.77 37.15
CA TRP A 114 -6.58 10.14 37.32
C TRP A 114 -6.46 8.76 36.68
N GLN A 115 -5.50 8.64 35.77
CA GLN A 115 -5.10 7.39 35.12
C GLN A 115 -3.69 7.01 35.53
N THR A 116 -3.42 5.70 35.57
CA THR A 116 -2.08 5.14 35.73
C THR A 116 -1.65 4.52 34.40
N TYR A 117 -0.67 5.13 33.76
CA TYR A 117 -0.06 4.64 32.53
C TYR A 117 1.17 3.81 32.87
N ARG A 118 1.23 2.56 32.40
CA ARG A 118 2.39 1.68 32.55
C ARG A 118 3.00 1.40 31.20
N LEU A 119 4.19 1.95 30.97
CA LEU A 119 4.88 1.95 29.69
C LEU A 119 6.06 0.97 29.74
N GLU A 120 6.26 0.24 28.66
CA GLU A 120 7.29 -0.80 28.54
C GLU A 120 8.37 -0.35 27.55
N PRO A 121 9.41 0.36 28.00
CA PRO A 121 10.39 0.94 27.09
C PRO A 121 11.30 -0.09 26.42
N PHE A 122 11.52 -1.26 27.06
CA PHE A 122 12.51 -2.25 26.62
C PHE A 122 13.82 -1.58 26.16
N TRP A 123 14.42 -0.78 27.03
CA TRP A 123 15.54 0.11 26.71
C TRP A 123 16.92 -0.49 26.95
N GLN A 124 17.02 -1.81 27.10
CA GLN A 124 18.26 -2.53 27.42
C GLN A 124 19.42 -2.28 26.44
N ALA A 125 19.13 -2.00 25.17
CA ALA A 125 20.19 -1.72 24.18
C ALA A 125 20.86 -0.35 24.44
N GLU A 126 20.23 0.51 25.23
CA GLU A 126 20.83 1.77 25.71
C GLU A 126 21.87 1.54 26.81
N GLN A 127 21.85 0.38 27.48
CA GLN A 127 22.69 -0.02 28.62
C GLN A 127 22.48 0.81 29.90
N ASN A 128 22.37 2.14 29.79
CA ASN A 128 22.14 3.05 30.90
C ASN A 128 21.17 4.17 30.49
N ILE A 129 20.31 4.59 31.41
CA ILE A 129 19.42 5.74 31.19
C ILE A 129 19.92 6.93 32.00
N LEU A 130 19.98 8.10 31.36
CA LEU A 130 20.48 9.36 31.93
C LEU A 130 19.42 10.47 31.93
N ARG A 131 18.48 10.45 30.98
CA ARG A 131 17.44 11.47 30.82
C ARG A 131 16.13 10.88 30.30
N LEU A 132 15.04 11.55 30.64
CA LEU A 132 13.70 11.30 30.12
C LEU A 132 13.11 12.59 29.53
N ARG A 133 12.24 12.45 28.55
CA ARG A 133 11.43 13.53 28.00
C ARG A 133 10.00 13.03 27.80
N LEU A 134 9.01 13.78 28.29
CA LEU A 134 7.59 13.48 28.17
C LEU A 134 6.94 14.50 27.24
N ASP A 135 6.34 14.03 26.16
CA ASP A 135 5.67 14.83 25.16
C ASP A 135 4.16 14.63 25.27
N PHE A 136 3.42 15.73 25.19
CA PHE A 136 1.96 15.77 25.35
C PHE A 136 1.25 15.87 23.99
N PRO A 137 -0.05 15.53 23.91
CA PRO A 137 -0.87 15.69 22.72
C PRO A 137 -0.69 17.05 22.03
N GLU A 138 -0.34 17.01 20.74
CA GLU A 138 -0.01 18.23 19.97
C GLU A 138 -1.22 18.84 19.24
N GLN A 139 -2.35 18.12 19.17
CA GLN A 139 -3.47 18.50 18.31
C GLN A 139 -4.32 19.64 18.86
N GLN A 140 -4.40 19.79 20.19
CA GLN A 140 -5.22 20.79 20.86
C GLN A 140 -4.63 21.18 22.22
N PRO A 141 -4.89 22.42 22.71
CA PRO A 141 -4.54 22.78 24.07
C PRO A 141 -5.26 21.88 25.07
N GLY A 142 -4.62 21.62 26.21
CA GLY A 142 -5.19 20.83 27.29
C GLY A 142 -4.59 21.15 28.65
N HIS A 143 -5.36 20.88 29.70
CA HIS A 143 -4.96 20.97 31.09
C HIS A 143 -4.52 19.58 31.58
N TYR A 144 -3.39 19.56 32.28
CA TYR A 144 -2.78 18.33 32.77
C TYR A 144 -2.45 18.46 34.25
N ALA A 145 -2.53 17.33 34.95
CA ALA A 145 -1.96 17.20 36.28
C ALA A 145 -1.19 15.86 36.40
N ILE A 146 0.04 15.91 36.89
CA ILE A 146 0.89 14.72 37.11
C ILE A 146 1.15 14.55 38.60
N ARG A 147 0.85 13.36 39.15
CA ARG A 147 1.08 13.00 40.56
C ARG A 147 2.43 12.34 40.78
N SER A 148 2.86 11.51 39.85
CA SER A 148 4.12 10.80 39.97
C SER A 148 4.59 10.27 38.62
N LEU A 149 5.91 10.15 38.49
CA LEU A 149 6.57 9.36 37.46
C LEU A 149 7.56 8.42 38.15
N ARG A 150 7.47 7.12 37.89
CA ARG A 150 8.26 6.09 38.56
C ARG A 150 8.86 5.11 37.57
N ILE A 151 10.06 4.64 37.87
CA ILE A 151 10.65 3.46 37.24
C ILE A 151 10.47 2.29 38.20
N LEU A 152 9.75 1.27 37.75
CA LEU A 152 9.46 0.05 38.52
C LEU A 152 10.14 -1.15 37.87
N GLU A 153 10.46 -2.17 38.67
CA GLU A 153 10.81 -3.49 38.14
C GLU A 153 9.57 -4.37 38.05
N ARG A 154 9.48 -5.11 36.94
CA ARG A 154 8.38 -6.02 36.68
C ARG A 154 8.76 -7.46 36.94
N PRO A 155 7.80 -8.30 37.38
CA PRO A 155 7.95 -9.74 37.39
C PRO A 155 8.30 -10.26 35.99
N THR A 156 9.22 -11.21 35.89
CA THR A 156 9.76 -11.76 34.63
C THR A 156 8.88 -12.88 34.03
N THR A 157 7.55 -12.77 34.15
CA THR A 157 6.62 -13.86 33.76
C THR A 157 6.54 -14.11 32.25
N ASP A 158 6.89 -13.10 31.44
CA ASP A 158 6.84 -13.18 29.97
C ASP A 158 8.22 -13.40 29.32
N LYS A 159 9.23 -13.77 30.13
CA LYS A 159 10.61 -13.90 29.67
C LYS A 159 10.76 -15.11 28.75
N VAL A 160 11.24 -14.86 27.54
CA VAL A 160 11.72 -15.88 26.61
C VAL A 160 13.22 -15.72 26.38
N SER A 161 13.86 -16.74 25.83
CA SER A 161 15.24 -16.66 25.33
C SER A 161 15.28 -17.46 24.04
N LEU A 162 15.13 -16.76 22.93
CA LEU A 162 15.09 -17.35 21.58
C LEU A 162 16.14 -16.65 20.72
N GLN A 163 16.99 -17.42 20.04
CA GLN A 163 17.90 -16.87 19.05
C GLN A 163 17.12 -16.60 17.75
N ALA A 164 17.02 -15.34 17.35
CA ALA A 164 16.20 -14.89 16.21
C ALA A 164 16.53 -15.65 14.92
N ASP A 165 17.82 -15.89 14.64
CA ASP A 165 18.30 -16.54 13.41
C ASP A 165 17.79 -17.97 13.24
N ASN A 166 17.52 -18.66 14.36
CA ASN A 166 16.99 -20.03 14.37
C ASN A 166 15.46 -20.09 14.48
N ASN A 167 14.80 -18.95 14.68
CA ASN A 167 13.41 -18.85 15.10
C ASN A 167 12.67 -17.77 14.30
N GLY A 168 12.75 -17.84 12.96
CA GLY A 168 12.15 -16.83 12.09
C GLY A 168 10.61 -16.87 12.01
N PHE A 169 9.98 -17.99 12.38
CA PHE A 169 8.54 -18.19 12.28
C PHE A 169 7.89 -18.40 13.64
N LEU A 170 6.75 -17.74 13.83
CA LEU A 170 5.80 -18.03 14.91
C LEU A 170 4.57 -18.71 14.31
N CYS A 171 4.33 -19.94 14.71
CA CYS A 171 3.11 -20.68 14.41
C CYS A 171 2.13 -20.52 15.58
N LEU A 172 0.96 -19.98 15.30
CA LEU A 172 -0.14 -19.85 16.25
C LEU A 172 -1.29 -20.75 15.83
N ARG A 173 -1.85 -21.49 16.78
CA ARG A 173 -3.14 -22.17 16.61
C ARG A 173 -4.17 -21.53 17.52
N MET A 174 -5.19 -20.91 16.94
CA MET A 174 -6.26 -20.25 17.69
C MET A 174 -7.56 -20.19 16.91
N ALA A 175 -8.68 -20.12 17.64
CA ALA A 175 -9.99 -19.80 17.10
C ALA A 175 -10.39 -18.37 17.49
N ALA A 176 -11.04 -17.66 16.56
CA ALA A 176 -11.55 -16.32 16.80
C ALA A 176 -13.01 -16.23 16.32
N ASN A 177 -13.88 -15.59 17.11
CA ASN A 177 -15.28 -15.37 16.75
C ASN A 177 -15.56 -13.93 16.26
N ARG A 178 -14.58 -13.03 16.42
CA ARG A 178 -14.68 -11.60 16.09
C ARG A 178 -13.30 -11.01 15.89
N GLY A 179 -13.26 -9.86 15.23
CA GLY A 179 -12.04 -9.08 14.97
C GLY A 179 -11.40 -9.44 13.63
N GLU A 180 -10.70 -8.46 13.06
CA GLU A 180 -10.09 -8.58 11.73
C GLU A 180 -8.56 -8.78 11.80
N THR A 181 -7.95 -8.54 12.96
CA THR A 181 -6.49 -8.46 13.08
C THR A 181 -5.99 -9.00 14.41
N GLY A 182 -4.97 -9.84 14.36
CA GLY A 182 -4.20 -10.33 15.49
C GLY A 182 -2.90 -9.54 15.62
N VAL A 183 -2.41 -9.42 16.85
CA VAL A 183 -1.18 -8.66 17.16
C VAL A 183 -0.21 -9.56 17.89
N ILE A 184 1.04 -9.55 17.43
CA ILE A 184 2.20 -10.12 18.12
C ILE A 184 3.05 -8.99 18.61
N GLU A 185 3.43 -9.05 19.87
CA GLU A 185 4.38 -8.12 20.46
C GLU A 185 5.67 -8.86 20.82
N PHE A 186 6.83 -8.27 20.55
CA PHE A 186 8.10 -8.86 20.94
C PHE A 186 9.16 -7.82 21.27
N ALA A 187 10.17 -8.22 22.03
CA ALA A 187 11.35 -7.40 22.30
C ALA A 187 12.62 -8.21 22.08
N SER A 188 13.67 -7.54 21.60
CA SER A 188 15.00 -8.11 21.37
C SER A 188 16.03 -7.45 22.28
N ARG A 189 17.03 -8.20 22.73
CA ARG A 189 18.19 -7.64 23.44
C ARG A 189 18.99 -6.68 22.56
N ALA A 190 18.95 -6.82 21.23
CA ALA A 190 19.74 -6.05 20.28
C ALA A 190 19.08 -4.73 19.83
N THR A 191 17.86 -4.44 20.27
CA THR A 191 17.12 -3.21 19.90
C THR A 191 16.31 -2.70 21.08
N ASN A 192 16.10 -1.39 21.16
CA ASN A 192 15.17 -0.82 22.12
C ASN A 192 13.70 -0.99 21.67
N GLY A 193 12.76 -0.88 22.60
CA GLY A 193 11.32 -0.83 22.33
C GLY A 193 10.61 -2.18 22.22
N LEU A 194 9.29 -2.14 22.43
CA LEU A 194 8.36 -3.23 22.16
C LEU A 194 7.89 -3.14 20.69
N HIS A 195 8.16 -4.17 19.91
CA HIS A 195 7.86 -4.24 18.48
C HIS A 195 6.55 -4.97 18.25
N ARG A 196 5.82 -4.61 17.19
CA ARG A 196 4.51 -5.17 16.86
C ARG A 196 4.46 -5.70 15.44
N VAL A 197 3.92 -6.90 15.29
CA VAL A 197 3.58 -7.51 13.99
C VAL A 197 2.09 -7.82 13.99
N THR A 198 1.38 -7.33 12.98
CA THR A 198 -0.06 -7.60 12.80
C THR A 198 -0.27 -8.65 11.72
N PHE A 199 -1.36 -9.41 11.84
CA PHE A 199 -1.76 -10.41 10.85
C PHE A 199 -3.30 -10.50 10.77
N PRO A 200 -3.88 -10.85 9.61
CA PRO A 200 -5.33 -10.99 9.48
C PRO A 200 -5.85 -12.17 10.31
N LEU A 201 -6.96 -11.96 11.03
CA LEU A 201 -7.65 -13.04 11.74
C LEU A 201 -8.81 -13.59 10.89
N ARG A 202 -8.95 -14.92 10.89
CA ARG A 202 -10.13 -15.62 10.37
C ARG A 202 -11.11 -15.82 11.53
N ALA A 203 -12.13 -14.97 11.58
CA ALA A 203 -13.09 -14.88 12.68
C ALA A 203 -14.35 -15.73 12.47
N ASP A 204 -14.20 -17.01 12.09
CA ASP A 204 -15.30 -17.94 11.80
C ASP A 204 -15.58 -18.93 12.95
N GLY A 205 -14.91 -18.75 14.08
CA GLY A 205 -14.99 -19.58 15.29
C GLY A 205 -14.24 -20.90 15.21
N ARG A 206 -13.52 -21.18 14.12
CA ARG A 206 -12.79 -22.44 13.92
C ARG A 206 -11.33 -22.29 14.33
N MET A 207 -10.71 -23.42 14.67
CA MET A 207 -9.30 -23.46 14.99
C MET A 207 -8.47 -23.31 13.71
N HIS A 208 -7.71 -22.23 13.63
CA HIS A 208 -6.86 -21.92 12.49
C HIS A 208 -5.38 -21.90 12.88
N THR A 209 -4.52 -22.23 11.92
CA THR A 209 -3.07 -22.09 11.98
C THR A 209 -2.65 -20.79 11.30
N TYR A 210 -1.81 -20.01 11.98
CA TYR A 210 -1.25 -18.75 11.50
C TYR A 210 0.28 -18.85 11.59
N ASN A 211 0.96 -18.91 10.45
CA ASN A 211 2.42 -18.90 10.38
C ASN A 211 2.91 -17.48 10.04
N ILE A 212 3.52 -16.83 11.02
CA ILE A 212 3.93 -15.41 10.95
C ILE A 212 5.45 -15.37 10.81
N ASP A 213 5.94 -14.78 9.71
CA ASP A 213 7.37 -14.58 9.46
C ASP A 213 7.90 -13.39 10.26
N LEU A 214 8.21 -13.62 11.54
CA LEU A 214 8.83 -12.63 12.41
C LEU A 214 10.24 -12.27 11.94
N GLY A 215 10.92 -13.19 11.26
CA GLY A 215 12.24 -12.98 10.67
C GLY A 215 12.27 -11.89 9.59
N ALA A 216 11.13 -11.51 9.01
CA ALA A 216 11.02 -10.38 8.10
C ALA A 216 11.03 -9.02 8.83
N HIS A 217 10.81 -8.98 10.15
CA HIS A 217 10.80 -7.74 10.92
C HIS A 217 12.23 -7.27 11.25
N PRO A 218 12.64 -6.02 10.95
CA PRO A 218 14.02 -5.55 11.16
C PRO A 218 14.55 -5.66 12.61
N ALA A 219 13.65 -5.58 13.60
CA ALA A 219 13.99 -5.75 15.01
C ALA A 219 14.09 -7.21 15.47
N TRP A 220 13.69 -8.19 14.66
CA TRP A 220 13.80 -9.62 14.98
C TRP A 220 15.23 -10.12 14.73
N ARG A 221 16.14 -9.74 15.62
CA ARG A 221 17.57 -10.08 15.53
C ARG A 221 18.18 -10.30 16.91
N GLY A 222 19.26 -11.07 17.00
CA GLY A 222 19.89 -11.40 18.27
C GLY A 222 19.00 -12.25 19.18
N GLU A 223 19.10 -12.06 20.50
CA GLU A 223 18.26 -12.78 21.46
C GLU A 223 16.91 -12.06 21.64
N ILE A 224 15.82 -12.76 21.33
CA ILE A 224 14.46 -12.34 21.66
C ILE A 224 14.19 -12.66 23.13
N ILE A 225 13.78 -11.63 23.86
CA ILE A 225 13.66 -11.64 25.32
C ILE A 225 12.22 -11.56 25.81
N ALA A 226 11.30 -11.07 24.98
CA ALA A 226 9.86 -11.09 25.23
C ALA A 226 9.12 -11.44 23.94
N LEU A 227 8.06 -12.23 24.04
CA LEU A 227 7.17 -12.57 22.94
C LEU A 227 5.75 -12.78 23.49
N ARG A 228 4.78 -12.03 22.97
CA ARG A 228 3.38 -12.10 23.35
C ARG A 228 2.53 -12.39 22.13
N SER A 229 1.69 -13.42 22.26
CA SER A 229 0.67 -13.79 21.29
C SER A 229 -0.72 -13.40 21.80
N PRO A 230 -1.75 -13.40 20.93
CA PRO A 230 -3.13 -13.21 21.36
C PRO A 230 -3.54 -14.21 22.45
N PRO A 231 -4.40 -13.81 23.40
CA PRO A 231 -4.92 -14.70 24.42
C PRO A 231 -5.61 -15.93 23.81
N GLY A 232 -5.39 -17.10 24.40
CA GLY A 232 -6.00 -18.36 23.96
C GLY A 232 -5.31 -19.03 22.76
N ALA A 233 -4.25 -18.44 22.20
CA ALA A 233 -3.45 -19.07 21.16
C ALA A 233 -2.46 -20.09 21.74
N VAL A 234 -2.29 -21.21 21.03
CA VAL A 234 -1.16 -22.14 21.24
C VAL A 234 -0.04 -21.71 20.30
N ALA A 235 1.10 -21.30 20.86
CA ALA A 235 2.21 -20.74 20.12
C ALA A 235 3.43 -21.66 20.08
N THR A 236 4.02 -21.84 18.91
CA THR A 236 5.35 -22.47 18.73
C THR A 236 6.22 -21.59 17.85
N VAL A 237 7.52 -21.55 18.14
CA VAL A 237 8.49 -20.79 17.36
C VAL A 237 9.49 -21.74 16.72
N GLY A 238 9.89 -21.46 15.49
CA GLY A 238 10.84 -22.30 14.77
C GLY A 238 11.41 -21.62 13.52
N PRO A 239 12.29 -22.32 12.79
CA PRO A 239 12.92 -21.78 11.58
C PRO A 239 12.00 -21.82 10.35
N GLU A 240 10.91 -22.58 10.42
CA GLU A 240 10.02 -22.90 9.32
C GLU A 240 8.55 -22.81 9.76
N PRO A 241 7.62 -22.61 8.81
CA PRO A 241 6.20 -22.79 9.04
C PRO A 241 5.89 -24.16 9.66
N GLN A 242 4.96 -24.20 10.61
CA GLN A 242 4.59 -25.39 11.37
C GLN A 242 3.08 -25.59 11.40
N GLY A 243 2.66 -26.72 11.97
CA GLY A 243 1.25 -27.04 12.18
C GLY A 243 0.59 -27.74 10.99
N PRO A 244 -0.60 -28.33 11.21
CA PRO A 244 -1.32 -29.06 10.19
C PRO A 244 -1.75 -28.13 9.05
N ALA A 245 -1.95 -28.70 7.86
CA ALA A 245 -2.53 -28.00 6.73
C ALA A 245 -3.84 -27.29 7.13
N ASP A 246 -3.99 -26.05 6.69
CA ASP A 246 -5.13 -25.21 6.99
C ASP A 246 -5.48 -24.40 5.74
N LEU A 247 -6.45 -24.90 4.99
CA LEU A 247 -6.83 -24.36 3.69
C LEU A 247 -7.77 -23.17 3.84
N GLU A 248 -7.57 -22.17 2.99
CA GLU A 248 -8.49 -21.07 2.77
C GLU A 248 -8.84 -20.99 1.29
N ILE A 249 -10.14 -20.94 0.97
CA ILE A 249 -10.62 -20.63 -0.38
C ILE A 249 -10.67 -19.09 -0.51
N THR A 250 -9.61 -18.51 -1.04
CA THR A 250 -9.42 -17.04 -1.16
C THR A 250 -10.22 -16.43 -2.31
N PHE A 251 -10.66 -17.24 -3.27
CA PHE A 251 -11.56 -16.82 -4.35
C PHE A 251 -12.39 -18.00 -4.89
N LEU A 252 -13.61 -17.73 -5.35
CA LEU A 252 -14.46 -18.66 -6.09
C LEU A 252 -15.33 -17.86 -7.09
N GLY A 253 -15.27 -18.18 -8.39
CA GLY A 253 -16.07 -17.46 -9.39
C GLY A 253 -15.74 -17.82 -10.84
N LEU A 254 -16.58 -17.37 -11.78
CA LEU A 254 -16.41 -17.65 -13.22
C LEU A 254 -15.21 -16.87 -13.78
N GLN A 255 -14.34 -17.54 -14.56
CA GLN A 255 -13.18 -16.92 -15.22
C GLN A 255 -13.59 -15.89 -16.27
N ASP A 256 -14.68 -16.15 -16.99
CA ASP A 256 -15.35 -15.13 -17.78
C ASP A 256 -16.29 -14.33 -16.84
N PRO A 257 -15.93 -13.10 -16.44
CA PRO A 257 -16.76 -12.28 -15.55
C PRO A 257 -18.12 -11.91 -16.17
N TRP A 258 -18.24 -12.02 -17.49
CA TRP A 258 -19.43 -11.66 -18.25
C TRP A 258 -20.14 -12.86 -18.89
N ALA A 259 -20.01 -14.04 -18.28
CA ALA A 259 -20.56 -15.29 -18.81
C ALA A 259 -22.04 -15.21 -19.22
N ARG A 260 -22.33 -15.77 -20.40
CA ARG A 260 -23.65 -15.86 -21.03
C ARG A 260 -24.16 -17.31 -20.99
N CYS A 261 -25.47 -17.50 -20.82
CA CYS A 261 -26.06 -18.84 -20.80
C CYS A 261 -25.91 -19.54 -22.17
N GLY A 262 -25.95 -20.87 -22.16
CA GLY A 262 -25.80 -21.71 -23.35
C GLY A 262 -24.35 -22.03 -23.72
N GLN A 263 -23.38 -21.27 -23.21
CA GLN A 263 -21.95 -21.50 -23.45
C GLN A 263 -21.27 -22.14 -22.23
N PRO A 264 -20.42 -23.17 -22.43
CA PRO A 264 -19.48 -23.61 -21.40
C PRO A 264 -18.55 -22.47 -20.99
N THR A 265 -18.31 -22.34 -19.69
CA THR A 265 -17.36 -21.37 -19.13
C THR A 265 -16.59 -22.00 -17.98
N ARG A 266 -15.44 -21.42 -17.63
CA ARG A 266 -14.59 -21.90 -16.55
C ARG A 266 -15.04 -21.35 -15.21
N LEU A 267 -15.15 -22.21 -14.23
CA LEU A 267 -15.24 -21.86 -12.82
C LEU A 267 -13.85 -22.04 -12.19
N GLU A 268 -13.40 -21.01 -11.49
CA GLU A 268 -12.11 -20.96 -10.84
C GLU A 268 -12.29 -20.87 -9.32
N ALA A 269 -11.47 -21.61 -8.58
CA ALA A 269 -11.24 -21.35 -7.17
C ALA A 269 -9.76 -21.19 -6.88
N ARG A 270 -9.43 -20.27 -5.97
CA ARG A 270 -8.07 -20.10 -5.47
C ARG A 270 -7.99 -20.53 -4.03
N VAL A 271 -6.99 -21.35 -3.75
CA VAL A 271 -6.83 -21.98 -2.45
C VAL A 271 -5.40 -21.76 -1.96
N VAL A 272 -5.27 -21.31 -0.71
CA VAL A 272 -3.98 -21.12 -0.04
C VAL A 272 -3.94 -22.03 1.18
N ASN A 273 -2.77 -22.62 1.45
CA ASN A 273 -2.52 -23.33 2.70
C ASN A 273 -1.74 -22.44 3.68
N HIS A 274 -2.31 -22.21 4.87
CA HIS A 274 -1.68 -21.44 5.95
C HIS A 274 -0.92 -22.33 6.96
N GLY A 275 -1.13 -23.64 6.88
CA GLY A 275 -0.42 -24.65 7.67
C GLY A 275 0.99 -24.93 7.14
N GLY A 276 1.90 -25.34 8.03
CA GLY A 276 3.26 -25.71 7.65
C GLY A 276 3.34 -27.02 6.89
N GLU A 277 2.47 -27.99 7.20
CA GLU A 277 2.36 -29.24 6.45
C GLU A 277 1.66 -29.02 5.09
N PRO A 278 2.18 -29.57 3.98
CA PRO A 278 1.50 -29.51 2.69
C PRO A 278 0.13 -30.20 2.73
N ALA A 279 -0.90 -29.57 2.15
CA ALA A 279 -2.19 -30.22 1.97
C ALA A 279 -2.09 -31.20 0.79
N ARG A 280 -2.36 -32.48 1.03
CA ARG A 280 -2.35 -33.57 0.03
C ARG A 280 -3.74 -34.20 -0.06
N ASP A 281 -3.93 -35.12 -1.01
CA ASP A 281 -5.17 -35.91 -1.17
C ASP A 281 -6.42 -35.03 -1.25
N LEU A 282 -6.35 -33.98 -2.07
CA LEU A 282 -7.38 -32.96 -2.16
C LEU A 282 -8.67 -33.54 -2.77
N GLU A 283 -9.76 -33.52 -1.99
CA GLU A 283 -11.11 -33.90 -2.43
C GLU A 283 -12.06 -32.69 -2.48
N PRO A 284 -11.94 -31.79 -3.47
CA PRO A 284 -12.84 -30.65 -3.57
C PRO A 284 -14.26 -31.11 -3.94
N ARG A 285 -15.24 -30.69 -3.15
CA ARG A 285 -16.67 -30.95 -3.38
C ARG A 285 -17.34 -29.68 -3.85
N LEU A 286 -17.78 -29.69 -5.10
CA LEU A 286 -18.46 -28.56 -5.74
C LEU A 286 -19.96 -28.83 -5.85
N GLN A 287 -20.78 -27.92 -5.34
CA GLN A 287 -22.24 -27.95 -5.42
C GLN A 287 -22.72 -26.70 -6.17
N ILE A 288 -23.48 -26.90 -7.24
CA ILE A 288 -24.07 -25.81 -8.03
C ILE A 288 -25.56 -26.12 -8.24
N ALA A 289 -26.44 -25.17 -7.92
CA ALA A 289 -27.88 -25.43 -7.87
C ALA A 289 -28.55 -25.43 -9.25
N ARG A 290 -28.32 -24.40 -10.07
CA ARG A 290 -29.05 -24.16 -11.33
C ARG A 290 -28.14 -24.06 -12.56
N ALA A 291 -26.95 -24.68 -12.49
CA ALA A 291 -26.03 -24.87 -13.60
C ALA A 291 -25.36 -26.24 -13.49
N ARG A 292 -24.83 -26.75 -14.61
CA ARG A 292 -24.25 -28.08 -14.72
C ARG A 292 -22.73 -28.01 -14.66
N LEU A 293 -22.12 -28.87 -13.85
CA LEU A 293 -20.70 -29.18 -13.92
C LEU A 293 -20.48 -30.10 -15.12
N LEU A 294 -19.66 -29.67 -16.07
CA LEU A 294 -19.34 -30.44 -17.28
C LEU A 294 -18.05 -31.26 -17.12
N GLY A 295 -17.10 -30.80 -16.30
CA GLY A 295 -15.86 -31.52 -16.05
C GLY A 295 -14.94 -30.80 -15.07
N THR A 296 -13.95 -31.53 -14.57
CA THR A 296 -12.85 -30.99 -13.76
C THR A 296 -11.63 -30.83 -14.66
N GLU A 297 -11.10 -29.61 -14.76
CA GLU A 297 -9.95 -29.31 -15.62
C GLU A 297 -8.63 -29.41 -14.87
N LYS A 298 -8.58 -28.94 -13.61
CA LYS A 298 -7.34 -28.92 -12.81
C LYS A 298 -7.64 -29.01 -11.32
N ILE A 299 -7.07 -30.02 -10.67
CA ILE A 299 -6.87 -30.08 -9.21
C ILE A 299 -5.36 -30.28 -8.97
N PRO A 300 -4.67 -29.41 -8.22
CA PRO A 300 -3.25 -29.61 -7.93
C PRO A 300 -3.05 -30.86 -7.05
N PRO A 301 -1.92 -31.58 -7.17
CA PRO A 301 -1.66 -32.76 -6.34
C PRO A 301 -1.42 -32.42 -4.86
N GLN A 302 -0.93 -31.21 -4.59
CA GLN A 302 -0.73 -30.69 -3.24
C GLN A 302 -0.82 -29.16 -3.22
N ILE A 303 -1.09 -28.57 -2.06
CA ILE A 303 -1.00 -27.13 -1.82
C ILE A 303 0.04 -26.87 -0.72
N GLU A 304 1.16 -26.27 -1.13
CA GLU A 304 2.27 -25.90 -0.25
C GLU A 304 1.93 -24.65 0.58
N PHE A 305 2.59 -24.51 1.73
CA PHE A 305 2.43 -23.33 2.59
C PHE A 305 2.62 -22.02 1.81
N GLY A 306 1.64 -21.13 1.90
CA GLY A 306 1.72 -19.75 1.39
C GLY A 306 1.80 -19.62 -0.13
N ILE A 307 1.70 -20.70 -0.89
CA ILE A 307 1.65 -20.66 -2.37
C ILE A 307 0.19 -20.88 -2.80
N PRO A 308 -0.49 -19.85 -3.33
CA PRO A 308 -1.84 -20.01 -3.87
C PRO A 308 -1.85 -20.98 -5.05
N GLU A 309 -2.82 -21.90 -5.05
CA GLU A 309 -3.07 -22.79 -6.17
C GLU A 309 -4.47 -22.56 -6.75
N THR A 310 -4.61 -22.82 -8.04
CA THR A 310 -5.86 -22.66 -8.79
C THR A 310 -6.47 -24.02 -9.08
N LEU A 311 -7.73 -24.19 -8.70
CA LEU A 311 -8.60 -25.29 -9.09
C LEU A 311 -9.55 -24.82 -10.19
N LEU A 312 -9.75 -25.66 -11.21
CA LEU A 312 -10.54 -25.30 -12.40
C LEU A 312 -11.56 -26.38 -12.75
N TRP A 313 -12.77 -25.93 -13.07
CA TRP A 313 -13.86 -26.74 -13.58
C TRP A 313 -14.50 -26.07 -14.79
N THR A 314 -15.14 -26.86 -15.65
CA THR A 314 -16.01 -26.34 -16.71
C THR A 314 -17.46 -26.42 -16.25
N VAL A 315 -18.21 -25.33 -16.34
CA VAL A 315 -19.63 -25.24 -15.96
C VAL A 315 -20.47 -24.63 -17.06
N LYS A 316 -21.79 -24.88 -17.07
CA LYS A 316 -22.74 -24.29 -18.02
C LYS A 316 -24.13 -24.15 -17.42
N ALA A 317 -24.76 -23.00 -17.63
CA ALA A 317 -26.20 -22.81 -17.44
C ALA A 317 -26.91 -22.78 -18.79
N ASP A 318 -28.04 -23.46 -18.92
CA ASP A 318 -28.81 -23.51 -20.17
C ASP A 318 -29.74 -22.29 -20.35
N HIS A 319 -30.08 -21.62 -19.25
CA HIS A 319 -30.94 -20.44 -19.22
C HIS A 319 -30.29 -19.32 -18.38
N PRO A 320 -30.72 -18.06 -18.56
CA PRO A 320 -30.25 -16.95 -17.74
C PRO A 320 -30.59 -17.23 -16.28
N VAL A 321 -29.58 -17.17 -15.40
CA VAL A 321 -29.77 -17.54 -14.00
C VAL A 321 -28.70 -16.93 -13.11
N GLU A 322 -29.15 -16.46 -11.96
CA GLU A 322 -28.33 -16.23 -10.78
C GLU A 322 -28.40 -17.48 -9.89
N THR A 323 -27.26 -18.10 -9.59
CA THR A 323 -27.23 -19.38 -8.87
C THR A 323 -26.09 -19.45 -7.86
N GLY A 324 -26.38 -19.98 -6.67
CA GLY A 324 -25.36 -20.25 -5.67
C GLY A 324 -24.44 -21.39 -6.08
N VAL A 325 -23.15 -21.21 -5.84
CA VAL A 325 -22.12 -22.23 -5.87
C VAL A 325 -21.50 -22.37 -4.49
N ARG A 326 -21.29 -23.61 -4.04
CA ARG A 326 -20.55 -23.91 -2.82
C ARG A 326 -19.39 -24.84 -3.15
N LEU A 327 -18.19 -24.44 -2.74
CA LEU A 327 -17.00 -25.28 -2.77
C LEU A 327 -16.58 -25.62 -1.34
N SER A 328 -16.32 -26.89 -1.08
CA SER A 328 -15.70 -27.37 0.16
C SER A 328 -14.44 -28.17 -0.16
N ILE A 329 -13.36 -27.95 0.57
CA ILE A 329 -12.08 -28.68 0.45
C ILE A 329 -11.42 -28.78 1.83
N GLY A 330 -11.27 -29.99 2.36
CA GLY A 330 -11.00 -30.18 3.79
C GLY A 330 -12.07 -29.49 4.64
N ASP A 331 -11.66 -28.69 5.63
CA ASP A 331 -12.56 -27.89 6.47
C ASP A 331 -12.93 -26.53 5.85
N ALA A 332 -12.25 -26.12 4.77
CA ALA A 332 -12.51 -24.87 4.09
C ALA A 332 -13.82 -24.96 3.32
N THR A 333 -14.68 -23.94 3.43
CA THR A 333 -15.92 -23.84 2.64
C THR A 333 -16.14 -22.40 2.22
N ARG A 334 -16.50 -22.20 0.96
CA ARG A 334 -16.89 -20.90 0.41
C ARG A 334 -18.13 -21.04 -0.43
N THR A 335 -19.04 -20.09 -0.28
CA THR A 335 -20.25 -19.99 -1.10
C THR A 335 -20.22 -18.65 -1.81
N GLU A 336 -20.55 -18.66 -3.10
CA GLU A 336 -20.61 -17.48 -3.94
C GLU A 336 -21.84 -17.54 -4.85
N THR A 337 -22.20 -16.41 -5.44
CA THR A 337 -23.25 -16.34 -6.44
C THR A 337 -22.63 -16.23 -7.83
N LEU A 338 -23.05 -17.09 -8.75
CA LEU A 338 -22.67 -17.05 -10.16
C LEU A 338 -23.81 -16.46 -10.99
N LEU A 339 -23.46 -15.58 -11.92
CA LEU A 339 -24.41 -14.94 -12.82
C LEU A 339 -24.17 -15.40 -14.27
N PHE A 340 -25.15 -16.10 -14.84
CA PHE A 340 -25.22 -16.43 -16.26
C PHE A 340 -26.25 -15.53 -16.94
N ARG A 341 -25.77 -14.65 -17.82
CA ARG A 341 -26.61 -13.62 -18.46
C ARG A 341 -27.37 -14.17 -19.67
N PRO A 342 -28.45 -13.50 -20.12
CA PRO A 342 -29.09 -13.81 -21.40
C PRO A 342 -28.11 -13.79 -22.56
N PRO A 343 -28.37 -14.52 -23.66
CA PRO A 343 -27.55 -14.43 -24.87
C PRO A 343 -27.35 -12.97 -25.28
N SER A 344 -26.19 -12.66 -25.85
CA SER A 344 -25.92 -11.29 -26.33
C SER A 344 -27.04 -10.86 -27.29
N PRO A 345 -27.72 -9.71 -27.03
CA PRO A 345 -28.69 -9.16 -27.97
C PRO A 345 -28.00 -8.46 -29.15
N TRP A 346 -26.67 -8.36 -29.13
CA TRP A 346 -25.90 -7.61 -30.12
C TRP A 346 -25.41 -8.51 -31.26
N PRO A 347 -25.50 -8.07 -32.52
CA PRO A 347 -24.83 -8.74 -33.62
C PRO A 347 -23.31 -8.62 -33.47
N LYS A 348 -22.57 -9.50 -34.14
CA LYS A 348 -21.12 -9.37 -34.27
C LYS A 348 -20.77 -8.05 -34.96
N ALA A 349 -19.67 -7.45 -34.56
CA ALA A 349 -19.19 -6.18 -35.12
C ALA A 349 -17.66 -6.20 -35.22
N ASP A 350 -17.13 -5.46 -36.19
CA ASP A 350 -15.69 -5.37 -36.46
C ASP A 350 -14.99 -4.31 -35.59
N TYR A 351 -15.76 -3.51 -34.83
CA TYR A 351 -15.24 -2.44 -33.99
C TYR A 351 -16.17 -2.11 -32.83
N VAL A 352 -15.67 -1.33 -31.86
CA VAL A 352 -16.44 -0.78 -30.74
C VAL A 352 -17.68 -0.03 -31.27
N PRO A 353 -18.91 -0.33 -30.80
CA PRO A 353 -20.10 0.37 -31.26
C PRO A 353 -20.13 1.82 -30.79
N GLU A 354 -20.61 2.71 -31.67
CA GLU A 354 -20.66 4.15 -31.39
C GLU A 354 -21.26 4.46 -30.00
N PRO A 355 -20.56 5.24 -29.15
CA PRO A 355 -21.07 5.62 -27.85
C PRO A 355 -22.33 6.49 -27.95
N LYS A 356 -23.24 6.30 -26.99
CA LYS A 356 -24.42 7.17 -26.83
C LYS A 356 -24.32 7.97 -25.53
N PRO A 357 -23.62 9.12 -25.51
CA PRO A 357 -23.41 9.89 -24.30
C PRO A 357 -24.72 10.13 -23.53
N ALA A 358 -24.72 9.78 -22.25
CA ALA A 358 -25.83 10.09 -21.35
C ALA A 358 -26.03 11.61 -21.31
N LYS A 359 -27.24 12.12 -21.10
CA LYS A 359 -27.50 13.54 -20.82
C LYS A 359 -27.33 13.79 -19.32
N THR A 360 -26.51 14.78 -18.96
CA THR A 360 -26.30 15.26 -17.58
C THR A 360 -25.82 16.70 -17.59
N ASP A 361 -26.19 17.45 -16.56
CA ASP A 361 -25.75 18.82 -16.29
C ASP A 361 -24.50 18.86 -15.39
N TYR A 362 -23.99 17.70 -14.94
CA TYR A 362 -22.78 17.60 -14.12
C TYR A 362 -21.57 17.29 -14.98
N LEU A 363 -20.45 17.91 -14.62
CA LEU A 363 -19.14 17.61 -15.15
C LEU A 363 -18.46 16.60 -14.22
N VAL A 364 -18.75 15.32 -14.46
CA VAL A 364 -18.19 14.19 -13.70
C VAL A 364 -16.86 13.77 -14.32
N GLY A 365 -15.76 13.95 -13.59
CA GLY A 365 -14.43 13.52 -14.00
C GLY A 365 -13.98 12.26 -13.31
N ALA A 366 -13.14 11.46 -13.94
CA ALA A 366 -12.46 10.35 -13.29
C ALA A 366 -10.94 10.46 -13.50
N TYR A 367 -10.15 10.29 -12.44
CA TYR A 367 -8.70 10.14 -12.59
C TYR A 367 -8.37 8.89 -13.41
N TYR A 368 -7.31 8.96 -14.20
CA TYR A 368 -6.87 7.90 -15.09
C TYR A 368 -5.38 7.64 -14.85
N TYR A 369 -5.05 6.43 -14.42
CA TYR A 369 -3.68 5.99 -14.17
C TYR A 369 -3.14 5.26 -15.40
N PRO A 370 -2.14 5.83 -16.12
CA PRO A 370 -1.60 5.23 -17.32
C PRO A 370 -0.47 4.23 -17.05
N GLY A 371 -0.74 3.21 -16.24
CA GLY A 371 0.25 2.25 -15.76
C GLY A 371 0.20 0.85 -16.38
N TRP A 372 -0.69 0.56 -17.33
CA TRP A 372 -1.14 -0.80 -17.65
C TRP A 372 -0.79 -1.30 -19.05
N HIS A 373 0.38 -0.91 -19.57
CA HIS A 373 0.84 -1.24 -20.94
C HIS A 373 1.60 -2.57 -21.07
N THR A 374 1.89 -3.30 -19.97
CA THR A 374 2.68 -4.55 -20.01
C THR A 374 2.16 -5.62 -19.06
N ALA A 375 2.40 -6.89 -19.39
CA ALA A 375 2.09 -8.03 -18.53
C ALA A 375 2.76 -7.91 -17.14
N ALA A 376 3.99 -7.39 -17.08
CA ALA A 376 4.72 -7.18 -15.82
C ALA A 376 4.05 -6.17 -14.88
N ARG A 377 3.30 -5.20 -15.42
CA ARG A 377 2.49 -4.25 -14.63
C ARG A 377 1.25 -4.93 -14.06
N TRP A 378 0.60 -5.80 -14.83
CA TRP A 378 -0.55 -6.60 -14.39
C TRP A 378 -0.20 -7.74 -13.44
N ALA A 379 1.05 -8.23 -13.45
CA ALA A 379 1.46 -9.42 -12.70
C ALA A 379 1.06 -9.43 -11.20
N PRO A 380 1.17 -8.33 -10.42
CA PRO A 380 0.71 -8.33 -9.02
C PRO A 380 -0.80 -8.51 -8.87
N LEU A 381 -1.58 -8.00 -9.81
CA LEU A 381 -3.05 -8.05 -9.82
C LEU A 381 -3.56 -9.45 -10.18
N ARG A 382 -2.71 -10.28 -10.79
CA ARG A 382 -3.01 -11.70 -11.04
C ARG A 382 -3.31 -12.46 -9.75
N ASN A 383 -2.93 -11.97 -8.56
CA ASN A 383 -3.28 -12.55 -7.26
C ASN A 383 -4.65 -12.11 -6.72
N TYR A 384 -5.30 -11.16 -7.37
CA TYR A 384 -6.56 -10.51 -6.98
C TYR A 384 -7.57 -10.62 -8.15
N PRO A 385 -8.03 -11.83 -8.49
CA PRO A 385 -8.81 -12.07 -9.71
C PRO A 385 -10.15 -11.33 -9.74
N GLU A 386 -10.73 -10.98 -8.58
CA GLU A 386 -11.92 -10.15 -8.45
C GLU A 386 -11.76 -8.77 -9.12
N ARG A 387 -10.53 -8.29 -9.26
CA ARG A 387 -10.18 -7.02 -9.90
C ARG A 387 -10.05 -7.10 -11.42
N GLN A 388 -10.25 -8.26 -12.04
CA GLN A 388 -10.05 -8.40 -13.49
C GLN A 388 -11.00 -7.46 -14.26
N PRO A 389 -10.48 -6.57 -15.13
CA PRO A 389 -11.32 -5.72 -15.97
C PRO A 389 -12.17 -6.55 -16.93
N LEU A 390 -13.37 -6.09 -17.30
CA LEU A 390 -14.18 -6.76 -18.33
C LEU A 390 -13.55 -6.68 -19.74
N LEU A 391 -12.58 -5.79 -19.95
CA LEU A 391 -11.75 -5.78 -21.17
C LEU A 391 -10.68 -6.88 -21.20
N GLY A 392 -10.42 -7.52 -20.07
CA GLY A 392 -9.25 -8.36 -19.86
C GLY A 392 -8.05 -7.56 -19.33
N TRP A 393 -6.89 -8.21 -19.25
CA TRP A 393 -5.60 -7.64 -18.85
C TRP A 393 -5.00 -6.83 -20.01
N TYR A 394 -5.72 -5.78 -20.40
CA TYR A 394 -5.52 -5.05 -21.64
C TYR A 394 -4.15 -4.36 -21.75
N ARG A 395 -3.70 -4.12 -22.98
CA ARG A 395 -2.60 -3.19 -23.24
C ARG A 395 -3.14 -1.78 -23.28
N GLU A 396 -2.91 -1.05 -22.20
CA GLU A 396 -3.12 0.38 -22.21
C GLU A 396 -2.18 1.06 -23.23
N GLY A 397 -2.67 2.07 -23.94
CA GLY A 397 -2.02 2.63 -25.14
C GLY A 397 -2.62 2.15 -26.46
N ASP A 398 -3.44 1.08 -26.46
CA ASP A 398 -4.17 0.66 -27.65
C ASP A 398 -5.43 1.54 -27.87
N PRO A 399 -5.63 2.17 -29.05
CA PRO A 399 -6.78 3.05 -29.30
C PRO A 399 -8.15 2.40 -29.11
N GLU A 400 -8.27 1.11 -29.42
CA GLU A 400 -9.53 0.38 -29.29
C GLU A 400 -9.91 0.12 -27.83
N VAL A 401 -8.92 -0.06 -26.95
CA VAL A 401 -9.11 -0.09 -25.49
C VAL A 401 -9.66 1.25 -25.02
N ALA A 402 -9.07 2.37 -25.47
CA ALA A 402 -9.57 3.70 -25.15
C ALA A 402 -11.00 3.92 -25.68
N ASP A 403 -11.36 3.43 -26.87
CA ASP A 403 -12.71 3.55 -27.41
C ASP A 403 -13.75 2.77 -26.58
N TRP A 404 -13.41 1.59 -26.05
CA TRP A 404 -14.26 0.89 -25.09
C TRP A 404 -14.45 1.68 -23.79
N GLN A 405 -13.36 2.23 -23.26
CA GLN A 405 -13.40 3.02 -22.02
C GLN A 405 -14.21 4.30 -22.22
N ILE A 406 -14.05 4.99 -23.34
CA ILE A 406 -14.86 6.16 -23.73
C ILE A 406 -16.33 5.75 -23.82
N LYS A 407 -16.64 4.66 -24.53
CA LYS A 407 -18.02 4.17 -24.66
C LYS A 407 -18.68 4.03 -23.31
N TRP A 408 -18.07 3.27 -22.41
CA TRP A 408 -18.62 3.01 -21.10
C TRP A 408 -18.68 4.27 -20.24
N ALA A 409 -17.66 5.11 -20.26
CA ALA A 409 -17.62 6.36 -19.50
C ALA A 409 -18.75 7.32 -19.89
N VAL A 410 -18.86 7.67 -21.18
CA VAL A 410 -19.82 8.69 -21.64
C VAL A 410 -21.27 8.18 -21.57
N GLU A 411 -21.49 6.89 -21.80
CA GLU A 411 -22.80 6.25 -21.62
C GLU A 411 -23.24 6.17 -20.15
N HIS A 412 -22.34 6.39 -19.18
CA HIS A 412 -22.68 6.40 -17.75
C HIS A 412 -22.57 7.78 -17.09
N GLY A 413 -22.35 8.83 -17.88
CA GLY A 413 -22.37 10.22 -17.41
C GLY A 413 -21.00 10.77 -17.00
N ILE A 414 -19.92 10.00 -17.15
CA ILE A 414 -18.55 10.52 -17.03
C ILE A 414 -18.25 11.37 -18.27
N ARG A 415 -17.64 12.54 -18.06
CA ARG A 415 -17.42 13.56 -19.08
C ARG A 415 -15.97 13.79 -19.45
N PHE A 416 -15.07 13.47 -18.54
CA PHE A 416 -13.64 13.64 -18.79
C PHE A 416 -12.78 12.72 -17.96
N PHE A 417 -11.61 12.41 -18.50
CA PHE A 417 -10.54 11.77 -17.77
C PHE A 417 -9.47 12.78 -17.35
N LEU A 418 -8.99 12.66 -16.12
CA LEU A 418 -7.83 13.40 -15.62
C LEU A 418 -6.63 12.45 -15.67
N TYR A 419 -5.79 12.55 -16.69
CA TYR A 419 -4.66 11.66 -16.87
C TYR A 419 -3.51 12.04 -15.94
N ASP A 420 -3.04 11.08 -15.16
CA ASP A 420 -1.77 11.20 -14.45
C ASP A 420 -0.65 11.39 -15.49
N TRP A 421 0.07 12.50 -15.36
CA TRP A 421 1.06 12.93 -16.32
C TRP A 421 2.36 13.28 -15.60
N TYR A 422 3.48 12.78 -16.11
CA TYR A 422 4.75 12.77 -15.39
C TYR A 422 5.85 13.56 -16.09
N TRP A 423 6.52 14.40 -15.31
CA TRP A 423 7.70 15.16 -15.71
C TRP A 423 8.68 15.26 -14.54
N ASP A 424 9.95 14.98 -14.77
CA ASP A 424 11.05 15.25 -13.83
C ASP A 424 12.24 15.81 -14.61
N ARG A 425 12.50 17.12 -14.49
CA ARG A 425 13.66 17.81 -15.09
C ARG A 425 13.84 17.49 -16.59
N GLY A 426 12.73 17.48 -17.34
CA GLY A 426 12.72 17.19 -18.78
C GLY A 426 12.48 15.72 -19.15
N HIS A 427 12.53 14.80 -18.19
CA HIS A 427 12.18 13.40 -18.43
C HIS A 427 10.68 13.18 -18.30
N ARG A 428 10.08 12.47 -19.26
CA ARG A 428 8.66 12.10 -19.29
C ARG A 428 8.50 10.59 -19.31
N HIS A 429 7.39 10.09 -18.78
CA HIS A 429 7.03 8.68 -18.84
C HIS A 429 5.52 8.51 -18.76
N LEU A 430 5.05 7.33 -19.18
CA LEU A 430 3.63 6.94 -19.18
C LEU A 430 2.71 7.83 -20.04
N GLU A 431 3.23 8.48 -21.09
CA GLU A 431 2.43 9.32 -22.00
C GLU A 431 1.58 8.51 -23.00
N HIS A 432 1.81 7.20 -23.13
CA HIS A 432 1.16 6.31 -24.10
C HIS A 432 -0.37 6.27 -23.95
N GLY A 433 -0.91 6.35 -22.73
CA GLY A 433 -2.37 6.42 -22.52
C GLY A 433 -3.05 7.60 -23.23
N ILE A 434 -2.33 8.73 -23.37
CA ILE A 434 -2.81 9.90 -24.11
C ILE A 434 -2.38 9.84 -25.57
N HIS A 435 -1.06 9.74 -25.81
CA HIS A 435 -0.48 9.92 -27.14
C HIS A 435 -0.78 8.76 -28.07
N ASP A 436 -0.68 7.52 -27.59
CA ASP A 436 -0.83 6.32 -28.40
C ASP A 436 -2.28 5.84 -28.39
N ALA A 437 -3.01 6.03 -27.27
CA ALA A 437 -4.41 5.63 -27.10
C ALA A 437 -5.40 6.77 -27.41
N LEU A 438 -5.62 7.70 -26.47
CA LEU A 438 -6.72 8.70 -26.57
C LEU A 438 -6.66 9.50 -27.89
N PHE A 439 -5.48 9.93 -28.33
CA PHE A 439 -5.34 10.77 -29.53
C PHE A 439 -5.59 10.03 -30.84
N HIS A 440 -5.57 8.69 -30.80
CA HIS A 440 -5.82 7.82 -31.94
C HIS A 440 -7.17 7.07 -31.82
N ALA A 441 -7.87 7.22 -30.69
CA ALA A 441 -9.20 6.67 -30.48
C ALA A 441 -10.24 7.33 -31.43
N ARG A 442 -11.14 6.52 -31.98
CA ARG A 442 -12.19 6.97 -32.90
C ARG A 442 -13.18 7.92 -32.22
N TYR A 443 -13.45 7.69 -30.94
CA TYR A 443 -14.45 8.40 -30.15
C TYR A 443 -13.83 9.48 -29.23
N GLN A 444 -12.56 9.85 -29.42
CA GLN A 444 -11.84 10.80 -28.57
C GLN A 444 -12.57 12.14 -28.36
N ASN A 445 -13.35 12.60 -29.34
CA ASN A 445 -14.08 13.86 -29.27
C ASN A 445 -15.39 13.79 -28.47
N LEU A 446 -15.81 12.60 -28.02
CA LEU A 446 -16.99 12.42 -27.16
C LEU A 446 -16.68 12.57 -25.67
N ILE A 447 -15.40 12.60 -25.31
CA ILE A 447 -14.94 12.78 -23.93
C ILE A 447 -13.93 13.93 -23.88
N GLN A 448 -13.95 14.72 -22.81
CA GLN A 448 -12.89 15.70 -22.57
C GLN A 448 -11.71 15.05 -21.81
N PHE A 449 -10.58 15.74 -21.72
CA PHE A 449 -9.50 15.33 -20.84
C PHE A 449 -8.76 16.52 -20.23
N CYS A 450 -8.10 16.32 -19.10
CA CYS A 450 -7.08 17.23 -18.59
C CYS A 450 -5.94 16.44 -17.92
N LEU A 451 -4.93 17.17 -17.45
CA LEU A 451 -3.76 16.59 -16.80
C LEU A 451 -3.84 16.72 -15.29
N LEU A 452 -3.48 15.64 -14.61
CA LEU A 452 -2.96 15.67 -13.25
C LEU A 452 -1.43 15.58 -13.35
N TYR A 453 -0.72 16.65 -13.00
CA TYR A 453 0.74 16.61 -12.91
C TYR A 453 1.15 15.82 -11.66
N ALA A 454 1.60 14.58 -11.87
CA ALA A 454 1.99 13.61 -10.85
C ALA A 454 3.39 13.92 -10.29
N ASN A 455 3.53 15.09 -9.68
CA ASN A 455 4.80 15.73 -9.34
C ASN A 455 5.39 15.28 -7.98
N HIS A 456 5.14 14.03 -7.57
CA HIS A 456 5.68 13.43 -6.34
C HIS A 456 7.16 13.01 -6.51
N ASN A 457 7.96 13.88 -7.12
CA ASN A 457 9.37 13.69 -7.43
C ASN A 457 10.27 13.94 -6.21
N PRO A 458 11.52 13.43 -6.21
CA PRO A 458 12.53 13.73 -5.19
C PRO A 458 12.74 15.24 -4.97
N PRO A 459 13.26 15.67 -3.80
CA PRO A 459 13.61 17.07 -3.55
C PRO A 459 14.53 17.68 -4.63
N GLY A 460 14.27 18.94 -4.97
CA GLY A 460 15.04 19.67 -5.99
C GLY A 460 14.60 19.40 -7.45
N SER A 461 13.42 18.81 -7.66
CA SER A 461 12.92 18.48 -9.01
C SER A 461 12.09 19.60 -9.64
N HIS A 462 11.74 20.65 -8.89
CA HIS A 462 10.93 21.77 -9.37
C HIS A 462 11.71 23.08 -9.35
N SER A 463 11.59 23.87 -10.41
CA SER A 463 12.14 25.22 -10.49
C SER A 463 11.27 26.11 -11.38
N PRO A 464 11.38 27.45 -11.29
CA PRO A 464 10.65 28.34 -12.19
C PRO A 464 10.93 28.03 -13.68
N GLU A 465 12.19 27.77 -14.02
CA GLU A 465 12.64 27.38 -15.36
C GLU A 465 11.95 26.09 -15.85
N ASP A 466 11.84 25.09 -14.97
CA ASP A 466 11.20 23.83 -15.30
C ASP A 466 9.68 24.02 -15.49
N PHE A 467 9.05 24.88 -14.67
CA PHE A 467 7.64 25.25 -14.82
C PHE A 467 7.34 26.05 -16.09
N GLU A 468 8.29 26.81 -16.64
CA GLU A 468 8.14 27.41 -17.96
C GLU A 468 8.20 26.34 -19.07
N LYS A 469 9.17 25.43 -19.00
CA LYS A 469 9.36 24.35 -19.99
C LYS A 469 8.16 23.40 -20.05
N ILE A 470 7.68 22.95 -18.89
CA ILE A 470 6.50 22.08 -18.79
C ILE A 470 5.24 22.79 -19.34
N THR A 471 5.08 24.10 -19.09
CA THR A 471 3.94 24.88 -19.61
C THR A 471 3.98 24.98 -21.12
N GLN A 472 5.15 25.26 -21.69
CA GLN A 472 5.34 25.30 -23.13
C GLN A 472 5.00 23.95 -23.76
N TYR A 473 5.51 22.86 -23.16
CA TYR A 473 5.21 21.51 -23.61
C TYR A 473 3.70 21.22 -23.57
N TRP A 474 3.01 21.61 -22.49
CA TRP A 474 1.58 21.38 -22.39
C TRP A 474 0.76 22.17 -23.41
N ILE A 475 1.17 23.39 -23.73
CA ILE A 475 0.54 24.20 -24.78
C ILE A 475 0.67 23.53 -26.14
N GLU A 476 1.87 23.03 -26.46
CA GLU A 476 2.19 22.42 -27.74
C GLU A 476 1.45 21.08 -27.96
N ASN A 477 1.28 20.29 -26.90
CA ASN A 477 0.82 18.91 -27.03
C ASN A 477 -0.63 18.67 -26.55
N TYR A 478 -1.17 19.53 -25.67
CA TYR A 478 -2.45 19.26 -25.01
C TYR A 478 -3.44 20.43 -25.07
N PHE A 479 -3.07 21.63 -24.59
CA PHE A 479 -4.05 22.68 -24.26
C PHE A 479 -4.83 23.23 -25.45
N LYS A 480 -4.31 23.08 -26.67
CA LYS A 480 -4.96 23.54 -27.90
C LYS A 480 -5.94 22.53 -28.49
N ARG A 481 -6.05 21.33 -27.92
CA ARG A 481 -7.00 20.32 -28.40
C ARG A 481 -8.43 20.72 -28.04
N PRO A 482 -9.41 20.50 -28.96
CA PRO A 482 -10.79 20.93 -28.75
C PRO A 482 -11.49 20.20 -27.61
N ASN A 483 -11.02 18.99 -27.27
CA ASN A 483 -11.52 18.20 -26.15
C ASN A 483 -10.70 18.36 -24.86
N TYR A 484 -9.76 19.32 -24.78
CA TYR A 484 -9.10 19.63 -23.50
C TYR A 484 -10.07 20.39 -22.58
N LEU A 485 -10.15 20.00 -21.31
CA LEU A 485 -11.04 20.65 -20.34
C LEU A 485 -10.54 22.07 -20.01
N THR A 486 -11.43 23.05 -20.17
CA THR A 486 -11.16 24.44 -19.79
C THR A 486 -12.24 24.98 -18.86
N ILE A 487 -11.85 25.89 -17.97
CA ILE A 487 -12.77 26.70 -17.14
C ILE A 487 -12.57 28.16 -17.53
N ALA A 488 -13.61 28.79 -18.07
CA ALA A 488 -13.54 30.15 -18.60
C ALA A 488 -12.36 30.37 -19.58
N GLY A 489 -12.14 29.41 -20.49
CA GLY A 489 -11.06 29.44 -21.49
C GLY A 489 -9.65 29.17 -20.95
N LYS A 490 -9.51 28.86 -19.65
CA LYS A 490 -8.24 28.45 -19.04
C LYS A 490 -8.14 26.93 -19.01
N PRO A 491 -7.09 26.31 -19.60
CA PRO A 491 -6.80 24.90 -19.42
C PRO A 491 -6.71 24.54 -17.94
N VAL A 492 -7.36 23.45 -17.54
CA VAL A 492 -7.31 22.93 -16.17
C VAL A 492 -6.10 22.01 -16.02
N VAL A 493 -5.33 22.18 -14.95
CA VAL A 493 -4.29 21.23 -14.52
C VAL A 493 -4.40 21.01 -13.02
N VAL A 494 -4.41 19.75 -12.60
CA VAL A 494 -4.37 19.34 -11.18
C VAL A 494 -2.91 19.09 -10.78
N ILE A 495 -2.45 19.63 -9.66
CA ILE A 495 -1.11 19.40 -9.12
C ILE A 495 -1.22 18.42 -7.95
N PHE A 496 -0.65 17.21 -8.12
CA PHE A 496 -0.80 16.10 -7.17
C PHE A 496 -0.15 16.38 -5.82
N SER A 497 1.13 16.76 -5.82
CA SER A 497 1.90 17.15 -4.64
C SER A 497 2.03 18.67 -4.58
N SER A 498 0.91 19.33 -4.25
CA SER A 498 0.77 20.79 -4.26
C SER A 498 1.76 21.55 -3.37
N GLN A 499 2.35 20.87 -2.36
CA GLN A 499 3.35 21.43 -1.45
C GLN A 499 4.80 21.34 -1.97
N ASN A 500 5.09 20.40 -2.88
CA ASN A 500 6.45 20.17 -3.39
C ASN A 500 7.06 21.38 -4.12
N PRO A 501 6.31 22.19 -4.90
CA PRO A 501 6.85 23.40 -5.50
C PRO A 501 7.45 24.34 -4.44
N ALA A 502 6.72 24.62 -3.35
CA ALA A 502 7.22 25.48 -2.28
C ALA A 502 8.44 24.90 -1.54
N ARG A 503 8.47 23.57 -1.36
CA ARG A 503 9.62 22.84 -0.79
C ARG A 503 10.89 23.07 -1.61
N ASP A 504 10.78 23.00 -2.94
CA ASP A 504 11.95 22.97 -3.82
C ASP A 504 12.46 24.35 -4.23
N MET A 505 11.57 25.31 -4.54
CA MET A 505 12.00 26.64 -5.02
C MET A 505 11.78 27.78 -4.03
N GLY A 506 11.15 27.52 -2.88
CA GLY A 506 10.76 28.52 -1.89
C GLY A 506 9.33 29.03 -2.12
N ALA A 507 8.58 29.23 -1.03
CA ALA A 507 7.17 29.63 -1.08
C ALA A 507 6.94 30.99 -1.78
N ASP A 508 7.87 31.92 -1.62
CA ASP A 508 7.88 33.26 -2.22
C ASP A 508 7.96 33.22 -3.76
N LYS A 509 8.52 32.15 -4.34
CA LYS A 509 8.67 32.00 -5.80
C LYS A 509 7.50 31.27 -6.46
N VAL A 510 6.63 30.60 -5.71
CA VAL A 510 5.52 29.81 -6.28
C VAL A 510 4.53 30.68 -7.04
N LYS A 511 4.00 31.71 -6.39
CA LYS A 511 3.02 32.58 -7.03
C LYS A 511 3.57 33.30 -8.27
N PRO A 512 4.76 33.92 -8.24
CA PRO A 512 5.37 34.49 -9.44
C PRO A 512 5.56 33.47 -10.57
N THR A 513 5.96 32.24 -10.24
CA THR A 513 6.11 31.16 -11.22
C THR A 513 4.77 30.81 -11.87
N PHE A 514 3.70 30.62 -11.08
CA PHE A 514 2.38 30.32 -11.63
C PHE A 514 1.79 31.48 -12.43
N ASP A 515 2.03 32.72 -12.02
CA ASP A 515 1.60 33.89 -12.78
C ASP A 515 2.34 33.99 -14.13
N ARG A 516 3.62 33.60 -14.16
CA ARG A 516 4.42 33.48 -15.39
C ARG A 516 3.87 32.37 -16.29
N MET A 517 3.54 31.18 -15.77
CA MET A 517 2.89 30.12 -16.55
C MET A 517 1.58 30.61 -17.18
N ARG A 518 0.74 31.32 -16.42
CA ARG A 518 -0.49 31.93 -16.94
C ARG A 518 -0.22 32.94 -18.06
N GLN A 519 0.87 33.71 -17.96
CA GLN A 519 1.26 34.64 -19.01
C GLN A 519 1.67 33.91 -20.28
N ILE A 520 2.47 32.85 -20.17
CA ILE A 520 2.85 32.00 -21.32
C ILE A 520 1.60 31.45 -22.02
N CYS A 521 0.61 30.96 -21.26
CA CYS A 521 -0.66 30.52 -21.83
C CYS A 521 -1.40 31.65 -22.56
N ARG A 522 -1.45 32.87 -22.00
CA ARG A 522 -2.07 34.03 -22.65
C ARG A 522 -1.36 34.43 -23.94
N ASP A 523 -0.03 34.45 -23.92
CA ASP A 523 0.80 34.75 -25.09
C ASP A 523 0.57 33.72 -26.21
N ALA A 524 0.21 32.48 -25.85
CA ALA A 524 -0.17 31.42 -26.78
C ALA A 524 -1.66 31.44 -27.22
N GLY A 525 -2.44 32.46 -26.82
CA GLY A 525 -3.84 32.64 -27.20
C GLY A 525 -4.88 31.94 -26.32
N LEU A 526 -4.50 31.45 -25.14
CA LEU A 526 -5.39 30.81 -24.16
C LEU A 526 -5.84 31.82 -23.08
N GLY A 527 -6.87 31.50 -22.29
CA GLY A 527 -7.38 32.39 -21.22
C GLY A 527 -6.48 32.54 -19.99
N GLY A 528 -5.29 31.92 -19.99
CA GLY A 528 -4.42 31.72 -18.83
C GLY A 528 -4.28 30.24 -18.48
N LEU A 529 -4.16 29.92 -17.20
CA LEU A 529 -4.06 28.56 -16.66
C LEU A 529 -4.90 28.47 -15.37
N TYR A 530 -5.63 27.37 -15.19
CA TYR A 530 -6.44 27.09 -14.00
C TYR A 530 -5.80 25.94 -13.21
N LEU A 531 -5.20 26.26 -12.07
CA LEU A 531 -4.44 25.32 -11.26
C LEU A 531 -5.25 24.82 -10.06
N VAL A 532 -5.41 23.51 -9.95
CA VAL A 532 -6.11 22.86 -8.84
C VAL A 532 -5.10 22.14 -7.95
N ALA A 533 -5.10 22.43 -6.65
CA ALA A 533 -4.21 21.75 -5.69
C ALA A 533 -4.88 20.50 -5.09
N CYS A 534 -4.22 19.35 -5.16
CA CYS A 534 -4.56 18.23 -4.28
C CYS A 534 -4.13 18.55 -2.83
N ILE A 535 -5.05 18.38 -1.88
CA ILE A 535 -4.84 18.63 -0.45
C ILE A 535 -5.27 17.42 0.40
N HIS A 536 -4.82 17.40 1.65
CA HIS A 536 -5.36 16.48 2.66
C HIS A 536 -6.78 16.88 3.09
N SER A 537 -7.47 16.01 3.83
CA SER A 537 -8.84 16.22 4.33
C SER A 537 -8.96 17.26 5.45
N SER A 538 -8.08 18.27 5.48
CA SER A 538 -8.01 19.30 6.53
C SER A 538 -7.88 20.70 5.92
N THR A 539 -8.22 21.72 6.69
CA THR A 539 -8.22 23.12 6.24
C THR A 539 -6.86 23.83 6.34
N ASN A 540 -5.88 23.21 7.01
CA ASN A 540 -4.61 23.84 7.41
C ASN A 540 -3.75 24.37 6.24
N LEU A 541 -3.95 23.85 5.03
CA LEU A 541 -3.18 24.25 3.86
C LEU A 541 -3.91 25.23 2.94
N LEU A 542 -5.22 25.46 3.14
CA LEU A 542 -6.04 26.23 2.20
C LEU A 542 -5.49 27.64 1.98
N GLN A 543 -5.14 28.33 3.07
CA GLN A 543 -4.61 29.70 2.99
C GLN A 543 -3.27 29.73 2.26
N LYS A 544 -2.38 28.77 2.53
CA LYS A 544 -1.10 28.64 1.83
C LYS A 544 -1.30 28.37 0.35
N MET A 545 -2.24 27.50 -0.03
CA MET A 545 -2.54 27.23 -1.45
C MET A 545 -3.04 28.49 -2.16
N LYS A 546 -3.91 29.27 -1.49
CA LYS A 546 -4.40 30.55 -2.04
C LYS A 546 -3.27 31.55 -2.28
N GLU A 547 -2.40 31.72 -1.29
CA GLU A 547 -1.26 32.63 -1.36
C GLU A 547 -0.24 32.23 -2.43
N GLN A 548 -0.06 30.93 -2.65
CA GLN A 548 0.76 30.36 -3.72
C GLN A 548 0.12 30.50 -5.11
N GLY A 549 -1.14 30.93 -5.19
CA GLY A 549 -1.82 31.24 -6.43
C GLY A 549 -2.52 30.06 -7.09
N TYR A 550 -2.96 29.06 -6.34
CA TYR A 550 -3.90 28.03 -6.84
C TYR A 550 -5.32 28.63 -7.00
N ASP A 551 -6.08 28.14 -7.99
CA ASP A 551 -7.43 28.62 -8.30
C ASP A 551 -8.53 27.81 -7.58
N ALA A 552 -8.26 26.54 -7.26
CA ALA A 552 -9.16 25.65 -6.53
C ALA A 552 -8.37 24.56 -5.79
N VAL A 553 -9.09 23.81 -4.95
CA VAL A 553 -8.57 22.61 -4.26
C VAL A 553 -9.42 21.38 -4.57
N THR A 554 -8.78 20.22 -4.50
CA THR A 554 -9.40 18.90 -4.58
C THR A 554 -8.54 17.90 -3.79
N ALA A 555 -8.76 16.61 -3.96
CA ALA A 555 -7.77 15.60 -3.62
C ALA A 555 -7.72 14.52 -4.69
N TYR A 556 -6.66 13.72 -4.66
CA TYR A 556 -6.67 12.43 -5.34
C TYR A 556 -7.60 11.50 -4.56
N ASN A 557 -7.24 11.18 -3.30
CA ASN A 557 -8.10 10.46 -2.36
C ASN A 557 -7.74 10.79 -0.89
N TRP A 558 -8.58 10.31 0.04
CA TRP A 558 -8.37 10.39 1.49
C TRP A 558 -8.61 9.04 2.17
N PRO A 559 -7.82 7.99 1.85
CA PRO A 559 -8.07 6.64 2.32
C PRO A 559 -7.99 6.51 3.85
N GLY A 560 -7.34 7.43 4.56
CA GLY A 560 -7.24 7.47 6.02
C GLY A 560 -8.34 8.24 6.77
N VAL A 561 -9.28 8.87 6.07
CA VAL A 561 -10.24 9.78 6.71
C VAL A 561 -11.21 9.07 7.67
N ASN A 562 -11.51 9.67 8.82
CA ASN A 562 -12.45 9.11 9.80
C ASN A 562 -12.08 7.72 10.34
N MET A 563 -10.79 7.38 10.39
CA MET A 563 -10.32 6.18 11.09
C MET A 563 -10.11 6.47 12.57
N THR A 564 -10.53 5.53 13.41
CA THR A 564 -10.18 5.55 14.85
C THR A 564 -8.69 5.26 15.05
N PRO A 565 -8.11 5.56 16.23
CA PRO A 565 -6.73 5.17 16.55
C PRO A 565 -6.49 3.66 16.45
N ALA A 566 -7.47 2.84 16.80
CA ALA A 566 -7.39 1.39 16.71
C ALA A 566 -7.31 0.92 15.24
N GLU A 567 -8.21 1.43 14.38
CA GLU A 567 -8.20 1.16 12.94
C GLU A 567 -6.94 1.68 12.25
N THR A 568 -6.43 2.84 12.69
CA THR A 568 -5.17 3.41 12.18
C THR A 568 -3.98 2.48 12.52
N ALA A 569 -3.97 1.92 13.73
CA ALA A 569 -2.95 0.98 14.15
C ALA A 569 -3.00 -0.35 13.37
N THR A 570 -4.20 -0.83 13.01
CA THR A 570 -4.37 -2.07 12.22
C THR A 570 -4.35 -1.84 10.71
N ARG A 571 -4.49 -0.59 10.25
CA ARG A 571 -4.63 -0.20 8.84
C ARG A 571 -5.84 -0.88 8.17
N ARG A 572 -6.93 -1.06 8.92
CA ARG A 572 -8.19 -1.66 8.45
C ARG A 572 -9.35 -0.82 8.96
N ALA A 573 -10.25 -0.41 8.07
CA ALA A 573 -11.46 0.31 8.42
C ALA A 573 -12.54 0.05 7.37
N SER A 574 -13.82 0.19 7.73
CA SER A 574 -14.90 0.04 6.75
C SER A 574 -14.87 1.16 5.69
N TYR A 575 -15.28 0.84 4.47
CA TYR A 575 -15.54 1.84 3.43
C TYR A 575 -16.69 2.78 3.80
N ALA A 576 -17.69 2.29 4.56
CA ALA A 576 -18.80 3.11 5.03
C ALA A 576 -18.35 4.31 5.88
N SER A 577 -17.39 4.12 6.80
CA SER A 577 -16.81 5.20 7.61
C SER A 577 -16.01 6.22 6.79
N CYS A 578 -15.43 5.78 5.66
CA CYS A 578 -14.69 6.65 4.75
C CYS A 578 -15.62 7.71 4.13
N ILE A 579 -16.82 7.29 3.69
CA ILE A 579 -17.84 8.18 3.12
C ILE A 579 -18.22 9.32 4.07
N GLU A 580 -18.42 8.99 5.36
CA GLU A 580 -18.73 9.98 6.40
C GLU A 580 -17.59 11.00 6.57
N GLY A 581 -16.35 10.52 6.55
CA GLY A 581 -15.16 11.36 6.62
C GLY A 581 -15.01 12.30 5.43
N TYR A 582 -15.27 11.83 4.22
CA TYR A 582 -15.30 12.67 3.03
C TYR A 582 -16.36 13.78 3.14
N HIS A 583 -17.60 13.42 3.53
CA HIS A 583 -18.68 14.39 3.69
C HIS A 583 -18.35 15.45 4.76
N GLN A 584 -17.69 15.07 5.85
CA GLN A 584 -17.21 16.03 6.85
C GLN A 584 -16.13 16.95 6.26
N ALA A 585 -15.11 16.38 5.62
CA ALA A 585 -14.01 17.14 5.03
C ALA A 585 -14.49 18.13 3.95
N TRP A 586 -15.44 17.74 3.08
CA TRP A 586 -16.02 18.65 2.10
C TRP A 586 -16.69 19.86 2.77
N ARG A 587 -17.48 19.62 3.82
CA ARG A 587 -18.15 20.69 4.57
C ARG A 587 -17.14 21.62 5.23
N ASP A 588 -16.11 21.08 5.87
CA ASP A 588 -15.11 21.88 6.58
C ASP A 588 -14.28 22.75 5.62
N ILE A 589 -13.82 22.15 4.52
CA ILE A 589 -13.06 22.85 3.47
C ILE A 589 -13.92 23.93 2.82
N ALA A 590 -15.16 23.63 2.46
CA ALA A 590 -16.04 24.59 1.82
C ALA A 590 -16.49 25.71 2.78
N SER A 591 -16.69 25.40 4.07
CA SER A 591 -17.06 26.38 5.09
C SER A 591 -15.92 27.34 5.43
N ALA A 592 -14.66 26.89 5.26
CA ALA A 592 -13.51 27.78 5.39
C ALA A 592 -13.53 28.92 4.34
N ASN A 593 -14.22 28.73 3.21
CA ASN A 593 -14.44 29.74 2.18
C ASN A 593 -13.15 30.44 1.68
N VAL A 594 -12.05 29.67 1.60
CA VAL A 594 -10.73 30.19 1.21
C VAL A 594 -10.50 30.04 -0.30
N LEU A 595 -10.71 28.82 -0.82
CA LEU A 595 -10.63 28.42 -2.22
C LEU A 595 -11.85 27.54 -2.58
N PRO A 596 -12.32 27.56 -3.84
CA PRO A 596 -13.32 26.62 -4.32
C PRO A 596 -12.86 25.17 -4.15
N LEU A 597 -13.77 24.30 -3.71
CA LEU A 597 -13.54 22.86 -3.62
C LEU A 597 -14.18 22.17 -4.83
N ILE A 598 -13.39 21.39 -5.56
CA ILE A 598 -13.92 20.36 -6.46
C ILE A 598 -13.94 19.05 -5.66
N PRO A 599 -15.12 18.57 -5.21
CA PRO A 599 -15.18 17.45 -4.27
C PRO A 599 -14.62 16.17 -4.90
N PRO A 600 -13.62 15.54 -4.26
CA PRO A 600 -13.17 14.21 -4.63
C PRO A 600 -14.11 13.16 -4.03
N VAL A 601 -14.35 12.07 -4.76
CA VAL A 601 -15.09 10.87 -4.35
C VAL A 601 -14.23 9.66 -4.71
N CYS A 602 -14.22 8.57 -3.93
CA CYS A 602 -13.52 7.34 -4.33
C CYS A 602 -14.45 6.12 -4.41
N GLY A 603 -14.03 5.08 -5.14
CA GLY A 603 -14.75 3.79 -5.23
C GLY A 603 -14.39 2.78 -4.14
N GLY A 604 -13.27 2.99 -3.44
CA GLY A 604 -12.70 2.07 -2.48
C GLY A 604 -11.22 2.35 -2.24
N TRP A 605 -10.56 1.52 -1.42
CA TRP A 605 -9.11 1.56 -1.26
C TRP A 605 -8.59 0.21 -0.74
N ASP A 606 -7.73 -0.44 -1.51
CA ASP A 606 -7.04 -1.67 -1.14
C ASP A 606 -5.73 -1.79 -1.94
N ALA A 607 -4.66 -1.24 -1.39
CA ALA A 607 -3.34 -1.19 -2.03
C ALA A 607 -2.48 -2.45 -1.82
N ARG A 608 -3.08 -3.57 -1.39
CA ARG A 608 -2.35 -4.83 -1.13
C ARG A 608 -1.57 -5.36 -2.34
N PRO A 609 -2.05 -5.24 -3.60
CA PRO A 609 -1.24 -5.64 -4.77
C PRO A 609 0.11 -4.91 -4.87
N TRP A 610 0.19 -3.66 -4.39
CA TRP A 610 1.43 -2.87 -4.41
C TRP A 610 2.28 -3.02 -3.15
N HIS A 611 1.64 -3.19 -2.00
CA HIS A 611 2.31 -2.99 -0.70
C HIS A 611 2.20 -4.21 0.22
N GLY A 612 1.58 -5.30 -0.22
CA GLY A 612 1.32 -6.48 0.58
C GLY A 612 0.31 -6.22 1.69
N GLU A 613 0.20 -7.14 2.65
CA GLU A 613 -0.84 -7.09 3.68
C GLU A 613 -0.71 -5.92 4.66
N ASN A 614 0.47 -5.33 4.81
CA ASN A 614 0.69 -4.22 5.75
C ASN A 614 0.37 -2.83 5.16
N THR A 615 -0.69 -2.72 4.38
CA THR A 615 -1.18 -1.45 3.83
C THR A 615 -2.59 -1.14 4.32
N LEU A 616 -3.05 0.10 4.14
CA LEU A 616 -4.42 0.49 4.47
C LEU A 616 -5.41 -0.19 3.52
N VAL A 617 -6.47 -0.78 4.09
CA VAL A 617 -7.59 -1.34 3.33
C VAL A 617 -8.92 -0.82 3.86
N ARG A 618 -9.79 -0.35 2.95
CA ARG A 618 -11.20 -0.01 3.17
C ARG A 618 -12.08 -1.20 2.84
N THR A 619 -12.50 -1.93 3.87
CA THR A 619 -13.25 -3.19 3.74
C THR A 619 -14.73 -2.94 3.44
N GLY A 620 -15.40 -3.94 2.86
CA GLY A 620 -16.85 -3.93 2.67
C GLY A 620 -17.38 -2.91 1.66
N ARG A 621 -16.61 -2.57 0.62
CA ARG A 621 -17.08 -1.72 -0.49
C ARG A 621 -18.16 -2.44 -1.30
N THR A 622 -19.18 -1.71 -1.75
CA THR A 622 -20.21 -2.21 -2.68
C THR A 622 -20.70 -1.10 -3.61
N PRO A 623 -21.31 -1.43 -4.77
CA PRO A 623 -21.93 -0.42 -5.65
C PRO A 623 -22.96 0.46 -4.95
N GLU A 624 -23.71 -0.07 -3.97
CA GLU A 624 -24.71 0.67 -3.20
C GLU A 624 -24.06 1.70 -2.28
N LEU A 625 -22.96 1.34 -1.61
CA LEU A 625 -22.20 2.29 -0.79
C LEU A 625 -21.53 3.37 -1.65
N PHE A 626 -21.01 2.99 -2.83
CA PHE A 626 -20.47 3.97 -3.78
C PHE A 626 -21.57 4.91 -4.30
N LYS A 627 -22.74 4.39 -4.66
CA LYS A 627 -23.92 5.20 -5.02
C LYS A 627 -24.31 6.17 -3.91
N ARG A 628 -24.34 5.70 -2.65
CA ARG A 628 -24.56 6.57 -1.48
C ARG A 628 -23.54 7.69 -1.43
N HIS A 629 -22.25 7.39 -1.64
CA HIS A 629 -21.20 8.40 -1.66
C HIS A 629 -21.42 9.47 -2.73
N LEU A 630 -21.79 9.06 -3.94
CA LEU A 630 -22.12 9.95 -5.06
C LEU A 630 -23.38 10.79 -4.78
N MET A 631 -24.42 10.21 -4.18
CA MET A 631 -25.65 10.93 -3.80
C MET A 631 -25.35 12.04 -2.78
N GLU A 632 -24.51 11.76 -1.78
CA GLU A 632 -24.08 12.78 -0.81
C GLU A 632 -23.27 13.90 -1.48
N CYS A 633 -22.36 13.55 -2.42
CA CYS A 633 -21.63 14.54 -3.20
C CYS A 633 -22.58 15.40 -4.05
N LYS A 634 -23.56 14.80 -4.72
CA LYS A 634 -24.56 15.51 -5.52
C LYS A 634 -25.36 16.48 -4.66
N ARG A 635 -25.82 16.04 -3.49
CA ARG A 635 -26.54 16.89 -2.51
C ARG A 635 -25.69 18.09 -2.08
N PHE A 636 -24.41 17.86 -1.78
CA PHE A 636 -23.46 18.90 -1.41
C PHE A 636 -23.26 19.93 -2.55
N LEU A 637 -23.08 19.47 -3.79
CA LEU A 637 -22.95 20.32 -4.97
C LEU A 637 -24.21 21.14 -5.25
N ASP A 638 -25.38 20.52 -5.16
CA ASP A 638 -26.67 21.17 -5.44
C ASP A 638 -26.98 22.31 -4.46
N GLN A 639 -26.63 22.14 -3.18
CA GLN A 639 -26.79 23.18 -2.17
C GLN A 639 -25.92 24.42 -2.46
N ARG A 640 -24.88 24.27 -3.28
CA ARG A 640 -23.91 25.32 -3.62
C ARG A 640 -24.06 25.86 -5.04
N GLY A 641 -24.96 25.28 -5.84
CA GLY A 641 -25.08 25.58 -7.26
C GLY A 641 -23.85 25.16 -8.09
N GLU A 642 -23.04 24.24 -7.56
CA GLU A 642 -21.85 23.70 -8.22
C GLU A 642 -22.21 22.41 -8.97
N LYS A 643 -21.43 22.03 -9.99
CA LYS A 643 -21.75 20.91 -10.88
C LYS A 643 -20.56 20.04 -11.27
N MET A 644 -19.38 20.24 -10.68
CA MET A 644 -18.16 19.48 -11.00
C MET A 644 -17.72 18.63 -9.83
N LEU A 645 -17.27 17.40 -10.10
CA LEU A 645 -16.63 16.50 -9.13
C LEU A 645 -15.56 15.65 -9.80
N PHE A 646 -14.63 15.12 -9.01
CA PHE A 646 -13.63 14.15 -9.45
C PHE A 646 -13.83 12.81 -8.73
N ILE A 647 -13.79 11.72 -9.49
CA ILE A 647 -13.82 10.36 -8.98
C ILE A 647 -12.43 9.75 -9.08
N GLU A 648 -11.95 9.23 -7.97
CA GLU A 648 -10.73 8.43 -7.88
C GLU A 648 -11.12 6.94 -7.78
N ALA A 649 -10.87 6.14 -8.82
CA ALA A 649 -10.38 6.49 -10.16
C ALA A 649 -11.04 5.61 -11.24
N TRP A 650 -10.83 5.89 -12.52
CA TRP A 650 -11.25 5.00 -13.61
C TRP A 650 -10.57 3.62 -13.46
N ASN A 651 -9.25 3.57 -13.48
CA ASN A 651 -8.46 2.33 -13.62
C ASN A 651 -7.24 2.23 -12.67
N GLU A 652 -7.33 2.79 -11.47
CA GLU A 652 -6.28 2.60 -10.45
C GLU A 652 -6.43 1.20 -9.78
N TRP A 653 -6.12 0.16 -10.56
CA TRP A 653 -6.35 -1.24 -10.16
C TRP A 653 -5.55 -1.64 -8.93
N GLY A 654 -4.31 -1.15 -8.82
CA GLY A 654 -3.41 -1.60 -7.78
C GLY A 654 -3.64 -0.93 -6.43
N GLU A 655 -4.16 0.31 -6.39
CA GLU A 655 -4.61 0.93 -5.13
C GLU A 655 -6.05 0.56 -4.75
N GLY A 656 -6.82 -0.05 -5.65
CA GLY A 656 -8.14 -0.63 -5.34
C GLY A 656 -9.32 0.35 -5.37
N SER A 657 -9.13 1.53 -5.96
CA SER A 657 -10.11 2.62 -6.07
C SER A 657 -10.81 2.71 -7.44
N TYR A 658 -10.49 1.80 -8.36
CA TYR A 658 -11.03 1.72 -9.71
C TYR A 658 -12.57 1.64 -9.80
N ILE A 659 -13.12 2.19 -10.87
CA ILE A 659 -14.55 2.13 -11.23
C ILE A 659 -14.83 1.54 -12.62
N GLU A 660 -13.79 1.29 -13.41
CA GLU A 660 -13.88 0.59 -14.69
C GLU A 660 -14.59 -0.77 -14.49
N PRO A 661 -15.43 -1.22 -15.44
CA PRO A 661 -16.16 -2.47 -15.28
C PRO A 661 -15.21 -3.65 -15.03
N HIS A 662 -15.52 -4.46 -14.02
CA HIS A 662 -14.65 -5.54 -13.55
C HIS A 662 -15.42 -6.76 -13.05
N ARG A 663 -14.69 -7.83 -12.71
CA ARG A 663 -15.24 -9.13 -12.32
C ARG A 663 -16.12 -9.10 -11.08
N GLU A 664 -15.73 -8.36 -10.04
CA GLU A 664 -16.50 -8.31 -8.78
C GLU A 664 -17.89 -7.67 -8.93
N PHE A 665 -17.98 -6.51 -9.60
CA PHE A 665 -19.24 -5.72 -9.65
C PHE A 665 -19.79 -5.50 -11.04
N GLY A 666 -19.17 -6.02 -12.09
CA GLY A 666 -19.59 -5.76 -13.46
C GLY A 666 -19.62 -4.27 -13.77
N PHE A 667 -20.79 -3.77 -14.18
CA PHE A 667 -21.03 -2.34 -14.42
C PHE A 667 -21.54 -1.57 -13.19
N GLY A 668 -21.69 -2.21 -12.02
CA GLY A 668 -22.41 -1.63 -10.88
C GLY A 668 -21.92 -0.24 -10.44
N TYR A 669 -20.61 0.03 -10.50
CA TYR A 669 -20.09 1.37 -10.18
C TYR A 669 -20.46 2.41 -11.24
N LEU A 670 -20.42 2.07 -12.53
CA LEU A 670 -20.84 2.97 -13.59
C LEU A 670 -22.36 3.18 -13.59
N GLU A 671 -23.14 2.14 -13.29
CA GLU A 671 -24.58 2.25 -13.08
C GLU A 671 -24.90 3.21 -11.92
N ALA A 672 -24.15 3.15 -10.82
CA ALA A 672 -24.28 4.08 -9.72
C ALA A 672 -24.01 5.55 -10.13
N VAL A 673 -22.95 5.82 -10.91
CA VAL A 673 -22.68 7.18 -11.46
C VAL A 673 -23.86 7.65 -12.29
N ARG A 674 -24.34 6.80 -13.19
CA ARG A 674 -25.43 7.12 -14.11
C ARG A 674 -26.73 7.41 -13.38
N GLU A 675 -27.11 6.58 -12.42
CA GLU A 675 -28.35 6.75 -11.65
C GLU A 675 -28.36 8.04 -10.83
N VAL A 676 -27.19 8.50 -10.39
CA VAL A 676 -27.07 9.75 -9.61
C VAL A 676 -27.03 10.98 -10.50
N PHE A 677 -26.25 10.95 -11.58
CA PHE A 677 -25.95 12.16 -12.37
C PHE A 677 -26.67 12.23 -13.72
N ALA A 678 -27.17 11.11 -14.26
CA ALA A 678 -27.88 11.05 -15.53
C ALA A 678 -29.19 10.21 -15.51
N PRO A 679 -30.03 10.28 -14.44
CA PRO A 679 -31.18 9.38 -14.26
C PRO A 679 -32.24 9.48 -15.37
N GLN A 680 -32.33 10.62 -16.05
CA GLN A 680 -33.27 10.88 -17.14
C GLN A 680 -32.88 10.24 -18.47
N SER A 681 -31.65 9.75 -18.59
CA SER A 681 -31.17 9.15 -19.83
C SER A 681 -31.64 7.69 -19.93
N PRO A 682 -31.93 7.14 -21.14
CA PRO A 682 -32.28 5.72 -21.31
C PRO A 682 -31.11 4.79 -20.93
N LYS A 683 -31.32 3.85 -20.00
CA LYS A 683 -30.26 2.94 -19.53
C LYS A 683 -29.60 2.23 -20.73
N PRO A 684 -28.26 2.32 -20.91
CA PRO A 684 -27.59 1.58 -21.96
C PRO A 684 -27.67 0.08 -21.67
N GLU A 685 -27.83 -0.73 -22.70
CA GLU A 685 -27.69 -2.18 -22.56
C GLU A 685 -26.21 -2.50 -22.33
N PRO A 686 -25.82 -3.16 -21.23
CA PRO A 686 -24.43 -3.51 -20.97
C PRO A 686 -23.85 -4.36 -22.10
N ILE A 687 -22.69 -3.94 -22.60
CA ILE A 687 -22.00 -4.58 -23.72
C ILE A 687 -20.50 -4.67 -23.40
N VAL A 688 -19.95 -5.87 -23.59
CA VAL A 688 -18.52 -6.15 -23.48
C VAL A 688 -17.97 -6.64 -24.83
N PRO A 689 -16.65 -6.69 -25.04
CA PRO A 689 -16.08 -7.11 -26.32
C PRO A 689 -16.57 -8.48 -26.83
N SER A 690 -16.64 -9.47 -25.93
CA SER A 690 -17.04 -10.83 -26.28
C SER A 690 -18.48 -10.94 -26.80
N ASP A 691 -19.37 -10.03 -26.38
CA ASP A 691 -20.77 -9.98 -26.85
C ASP A 691 -20.87 -9.74 -28.36
N ILE A 692 -19.90 -9.03 -28.93
CA ILE A 692 -19.85 -8.68 -30.36
C ILE A 692 -18.70 -9.38 -31.10
N GLY A 693 -18.02 -10.32 -30.46
CA GLY A 693 -16.94 -11.11 -31.07
C GLY A 693 -15.61 -10.39 -31.14
N LEU A 694 -15.41 -9.36 -30.34
CA LEU A 694 -14.12 -8.72 -30.12
C LEU A 694 -13.45 -9.24 -28.85
N GLY A 695 -12.17 -8.94 -28.69
CA GLY A 695 -11.36 -9.36 -27.56
C GLY A 695 -11.17 -10.89 -27.45
N PRO A 696 -10.72 -11.39 -26.28
CA PRO A 696 -10.29 -10.59 -25.14
C PRO A 696 -9.09 -9.70 -25.50
N TYR A 697 -8.94 -8.55 -24.83
CA TYR A 697 -7.77 -7.69 -25.04
C TYR A 697 -6.60 -8.08 -24.15
N ASP A 698 -6.64 -9.27 -23.52
CA ASP A 698 -5.59 -9.77 -22.64
C ASP A 698 -4.21 -9.67 -23.31
N ILE A 699 -3.27 -8.98 -22.66
CA ILE A 699 -1.86 -9.10 -23.00
C ILE A 699 -1.44 -10.55 -22.69
N PRO A 700 -0.77 -11.23 -23.62
CA PRO A 700 -0.19 -12.54 -23.35
C PRO A 700 0.72 -12.49 -22.11
N ASP A 701 0.58 -13.48 -21.22
CA ASP A 701 1.50 -13.61 -20.11
C ASP A 701 2.91 -13.89 -20.65
N GLU A 702 3.89 -13.07 -20.25
CA GLU A 702 5.29 -13.38 -20.47
C GLU A 702 5.72 -14.31 -19.32
N PRO A 703 6.09 -15.58 -19.61
CA PRO A 703 6.63 -16.43 -18.57
C PRO A 703 7.86 -15.74 -17.98
N PRO A 704 7.97 -15.65 -16.65
CA PRO A 704 9.10 -14.98 -16.04
C PRO A 704 10.38 -15.68 -16.46
N ALA A 705 11.34 -14.90 -16.99
CA ALA A 705 12.63 -15.44 -17.33
C ALA A 705 13.28 -16.06 -16.08
N THR A 706 13.73 -17.31 -16.20
CA THR A 706 14.57 -17.99 -15.20
C THR A 706 16.01 -18.09 -15.66
N SER A 707 16.31 -17.59 -16.86
CA SER A 707 17.64 -17.60 -17.48
C SER A 707 17.82 -16.34 -18.32
N TRP A 708 18.99 -15.72 -18.21
CA TRP A 708 19.39 -14.50 -18.91
C TRP A 708 20.76 -14.72 -19.53
N THR A 709 20.87 -14.53 -20.85
CA THR A 709 22.15 -14.55 -21.57
C THR A 709 22.33 -13.19 -22.24
N PHE A 710 23.36 -12.46 -21.85
CA PHE A 710 23.51 -11.04 -22.18
C PHE A 710 24.20 -10.84 -23.53
N THR A 711 23.48 -11.06 -24.63
CA THR A 711 24.03 -10.92 -25.99
C THR A 711 23.87 -9.50 -26.54
N ASN A 712 22.66 -8.93 -26.45
CA ASN A 712 22.30 -7.72 -27.20
C ASN A 712 21.73 -6.58 -26.32
N ASN A 713 21.18 -6.89 -25.15
CA ASN A 713 20.58 -5.91 -24.24
C ASN A 713 20.60 -6.43 -22.80
N THR A 714 20.23 -5.58 -21.83
CA THR A 714 20.27 -5.93 -20.40
C THR A 714 19.19 -6.89 -19.96
N LEU A 715 18.23 -7.25 -20.84
CA LEU A 715 17.09 -8.11 -20.53
C LEU A 715 16.31 -7.66 -19.29
N GLY A 716 16.19 -6.33 -19.10
CA GLY A 716 15.48 -5.73 -17.97
C GLY A 716 16.27 -5.67 -16.67
N TRP A 717 17.52 -6.14 -16.63
CA TRP A 717 18.40 -5.92 -15.49
C TRP A 717 18.81 -4.45 -15.40
N THR A 718 18.83 -3.93 -14.19
CA THR A 718 19.27 -2.56 -13.89
C THR A 718 20.43 -2.58 -12.91
N GLY A 719 21.32 -1.60 -13.03
CA GLY A 719 22.49 -1.45 -12.17
C GLY A 719 22.41 -0.20 -11.30
N ASN A 720 22.90 -0.29 -10.07
CA ASN A 720 23.05 0.83 -9.16
C ASN A 720 24.49 0.91 -8.64
N ASN A 721 25.00 2.14 -8.45
CA ASN A 721 26.39 2.41 -8.07
C ASN A 721 27.39 1.72 -9.01
N MET A 722 27.23 1.94 -10.32
CA MET A 722 28.09 1.39 -11.37
C MET A 722 28.39 2.44 -12.43
N ASN A 723 29.60 2.40 -12.99
CA ASN A 723 29.94 3.11 -14.21
C ASN A 723 29.90 2.15 -15.39
N ASP A 724 29.74 2.67 -16.61
CA ASP A 724 29.83 1.92 -17.85
C ASP A 724 28.88 0.70 -17.94
N PHE A 725 27.71 0.77 -17.31
CA PHE A 725 26.70 -0.29 -17.34
C PHE A 725 26.11 -0.47 -18.75
N ARG A 726 26.56 -1.50 -19.48
CA ARG A 726 26.13 -1.77 -20.87
C ARG A 726 26.32 -3.24 -21.23
N VAL A 727 25.65 -3.70 -22.28
CA VAL A 727 25.97 -4.98 -22.92
C VAL A 727 26.97 -4.77 -24.04
N ALA A 728 28.11 -5.46 -23.98
CA ALA A 728 29.13 -5.45 -25.02
C ALA A 728 29.93 -6.76 -25.01
N ASP A 729 30.34 -7.21 -26.20
CA ASP A 729 31.08 -8.46 -26.42
C ASP A 729 30.41 -9.70 -25.78
N GLY A 730 29.08 -9.81 -25.90
CA GLY A 730 28.31 -10.93 -25.37
C GLY A 730 28.23 -11.01 -23.84
N ALA A 731 28.43 -9.90 -23.13
CA ALA A 731 28.26 -9.84 -21.68
C ALA A 731 27.68 -8.50 -21.20
N LEU A 732 26.99 -8.53 -20.06
CA LEU A 732 26.65 -7.35 -19.28
C LEU A 732 27.88 -6.89 -18.51
N ARG A 733 28.36 -5.68 -18.82
CA ARG A 733 29.62 -5.13 -18.33
C ARG A 733 29.37 -3.88 -17.50
N PHE A 734 30.21 -3.69 -16.50
CA PHE A 734 30.21 -2.51 -15.65
C PHE A 734 31.49 -2.41 -14.82
N ILE A 735 31.70 -1.23 -14.24
CA ILE A 735 32.75 -0.96 -13.25
C ILE A 735 32.05 -0.63 -11.94
N THR A 736 32.41 -1.34 -10.87
CA THR A 736 31.82 -1.10 -9.54
C THR A 736 32.15 0.30 -9.03
N ARG A 737 31.19 0.94 -8.35
CA ARG A 737 31.36 2.26 -7.73
C ARG A 737 30.95 2.24 -6.26
N GLY A 738 31.74 2.87 -5.40
CA GLY A 738 31.38 3.07 -4.00
C GLY A 738 31.27 1.75 -3.21
N ARG A 739 30.40 1.71 -2.20
CA ARG A 739 30.34 0.59 -1.23
C ARG A 739 29.24 -0.44 -1.50
N ASP A 740 28.30 -0.15 -2.40
CA ASP A 740 27.11 -0.97 -2.63
C ASP A 740 26.72 -1.06 -4.13
N PRO A 741 27.65 -1.51 -5.01
CA PRO A 741 27.27 -1.84 -6.38
C PRO A 741 26.28 -3.00 -6.37
N SER A 742 25.21 -2.89 -7.15
CA SER A 742 24.19 -3.95 -7.20
C SER A 742 23.52 -4.02 -8.57
N LEU A 743 23.17 -5.25 -8.97
CA LEU A 743 22.31 -5.55 -10.11
C LEU A 743 20.97 -6.07 -9.62
N VAL A 744 19.88 -5.53 -10.16
CA VAL A 744 18.53 -5.98 -9.84
C VAL A 744 17.91 -6.60 -11.07
N SER A 745 17.36 -7.81 -10.90
CA SER A 745 16.70 -8.54 -11.97
C SER A 745 15.41 -7.85 -12.41
N PRO A 746 14.92 -8.11 -13.64
CA PRO A 746 13.50 -7.89 -13.94
C PRO A 746 12.62 -8.71 -12.96
N ARG A 747 11.33 -8.36 -12.89
CA ARG A 747 10.35 -9.14 -12.12
C ARG A 747 10.31 -10.59 -12.63
N MET A 748 10.22 -11.53 -11.71
CA MET A 748 10.04 -12.96 -12.02
C MET A 748 8.94 -13.59 -11.16
N GLN A 749 8.59 -14.83 -11.44
CA GLN A 749 7.78 -15.70 -10.57
C GLN A 749 8.31 -17.13 -10.69
N ALA A 750 9.30 -17.47 -9.87
CA ALA A 750 9.90 -18.81 -9.87
C ALA A 750 9.57 -19.53 -8.56
N ARG A 751 9.10 -20.79 -8.63
CA ARG A 751 8.87 -21.58 -7.43
C ARG A 751 10.22 -22.01 -6.86
N ALA A 752 10.55 -21.52 -5.67
CA ALA A 752 11.87 -21.74 -5.05
C ALA A 752 12.24 -23.23 -4.97
N SER A 753 11.26 -24.10 -4.69
CA SER A 753 11.47 -25.56 -4.58
C SER A 753 11.90 -26.24 -5.88
N GLN A 754 11.71 -25.60 -7.04
CA GLN A 754 12.18 -26.11 -8.33
C GLN A 754 13.64 -25.75 -8.62
N PHE A 755 14.18 -24.72 -7.97
CA PHE A 755 15.47 -24.16 -8.32
C PHE A 755 16.40 -24.07 -7.11
N PRO A 756 17.08 -25.15 -6.72
CA PRO A 756 18.00 -25.11 -5.58
C PRO A 756 19.29 -24.34 -5.84
N PHE A 757 19.57 -23.95 -7.08
CA PHE A 757 20.78 -23.22 -7.46
C PHE A 757 20.50 -21.96 -8.27
N VAL A 758 21.39 -20.98 -8.11
CA VAL A 758 21.60 -19.90 -9.07
C VAL A 758 23.00 -20.03 -9.64
N VAL A 759 23.09 -20.02 -10.97
CA VAL A 759 24.35 -20.15 -11.69
C VAL A 759 24.67 -18.83 -12.37
N LEU A 760 25.86 -18.31 -12.10
CA LEU A 760 26.40 -17.11 -12.73
C LEU A 760 27.62 -17.50 -13.57
N ARG A 761 27.67 -17.06 -14.82
CA ARG A 761 28.87 -17.13 -15.65
C ARG A 761 29.43 -15.73 -15.80
N LEU A 762 30.53 -15.44 -15.09
CA LEU A 762 31.09 -14.10 -15.03
C LEU A 762 32.61 -14.10 -14.90
N LYS A 763 33.21 -12.95 -15.16
CA LYS A 763 34.62 -12.66 -14.88
C LYS A 763 34.78 -11.34 -14.15
N ALA A 764 35.83 -11.24 -13.36
CA ALA A 764 36.21 -10.03 -12.64
C ALA A 764 37.71 -9.74 -12.79
N SER A 765 38.07 -8.46 -12.72
CA SER A 765 39.47 -7.98 -12.77
C SER A 765 40.26 -8.14 -11.47
N ARG A 766 39.58 -8.51 -10.37
CA ARG A 766 40.15 -8.79 -9.04
C ARG A 766 39.20 -9.64 -8.23
N ASP A 767 39.72 -10.25 -7.16
CA ASP A 767 38.90 -11.08 -6.27
C ASP A 767 37.84 -10.21 -5.61
N LEU A 768 36.62 -10.75 -5.52
CA LEU A 768 35.47 -10.07 -4.94
C LEU A 768 34.66 -11.00 -4.05
N ASP A 769 33.93 -10.42 -3.11
CA ASP A 769 32.98 -11.12 -2.24
C ASP A 769 31.57 -10.90 -2.77
N GLY A 770 31.13 -11.80 -3.65
CA GLY A 770 29.79 -11.77 -4.22
C GLY A 770 28.71 -12.08 -3.18
N GLN A 771 27.54 -11.47 -3.34
CA GLN A 771 26.36 -11.76 -2.55
C GLN A 771 25.13 -11.78 -3.42
N LEU A 772 24.32 -12.83 -3.29
CA LEU A 772 23.05 -12.95 -4.00
C LEU A 772 21.90 -12.85 -3.01
N PHE A 773 21.05 -11.87 -3.23
CA PHE A 773 19.81 -11.62 -2.51
C PHE A 773 18.62 -12.04 -3.38
N TRP A 774 17.49 -12.32 -2.72
CA TRP A 774 16.23 -12.56 -3.40
C TRP A 774 15.05 -11.90 -2.69
N ARG A 775 14.00 -11.70 -3.47
CA ARG A 775 12.70 -11.25 -3.02
C ARG A 775 11.68 -12.36 -3.22
N THR A 776 10.69 -12.42 -2.34
CA THR A 776 9.53 -13.29 -2.51
C THR A 776 8.27 -12.45 -2.71
N THR A 777 7.10 -13.08 -2.77
CA THR A 777 5.81 -12.37 -2.72
C THR A 777 5.62 -11.60 -1.41
N ASN A 778 6.22 -12.06 -0.31
CA ASN A 778 5.96 -11.53 1.03
C ASN A 778 7.17 -10.83 1.66
N THR A 779 8.39 -11.06 1.14
CA THR A 779 9.63 -10.54 1.74
C THR A 779 10.45 -9.77 0.71
N LYS A 780 10.90 -8.57 1.10
CA LYS A 780 11.95 -7.84 0.38
C LYS A 780 13.31 -8.47 0.62
N GLU A 781 14.28 -8.13 -0.23
CA GLU A 781 15.68 -8.53 -0.03
C GLU A 781 16.21 -7.95 1.29
N ASN A 782 16.89 -8.80 2.06
CA ASN A 782 17.60 -8.46 3.27
C ASN A 782 18.75 -9.46 3.49
N GLU A 783 19.63 -9.18 4.45
CA GLU A 783 20.78 -10.04 4.75
C GLU A 783 20.39 -11.51 5.02
N ALA A 784 19.28 -11.74 5.71
CA ALA A 784 18.85 -13.10 6.02
C ALA A 784 18.28 -13.84 4.80
N SER A 785 17.87 -13.12 3.74
CA SER A 785 17.50 -13.67 2.43
C SER A 785 18.62 -13.43 1.41
N SER A 786 19.84 -13.86 1.77
CA SER A 786 21.00 -13.78 0.90
C SER A 786 21.97 -14.95 1.10
N VAL A 787 22.89 -15.13 0.14
CA VAL A 787 24.04 -16.05 0.23
C VAL A 787 25.27 -15.34 -0.30
N LYS A 788 26.37 -15.38 0.47
CA LYS A 788 27.69 -14.88 0.05
C LYS A 788 28.52 -15.98 -0.60
N PHE A 789 29.33 -15.62 -1.58
CA PHE A 789 30.23 -16.52 -2.29
C PHE A 789 31.43 -15.76 -2.87
N PRO A 790 32.62 -16.39 -2.95
CA PRO A 790 33.79 -15.76 -3.54
C PRO A 790 33.68 -15.70 -5.07
N ILE A 791 34.22 -14.63 -5.66
CA ILE A 791 34.40 -14.44 -7.10
C ILE A 791 35.90 -14.29 -7.37
N ARG A 792 36.43 -15.11 -8.28
CA ARG A 792 37.84 -15.06 -8.66
C ARG A 792 38.13 -13.95 -9.67
N GLY A 793 39.21 -13.23 -9.42
CA GLY A 793 39.66 -12.05 -10.13
C GLY A 793 40.78 -12.23 -11.14
N ASP A 794 40.79 -13.34 -11.88
CA ASP A 794 41.88 -13.66 -12.81
C ASP A 794 41.62 -13.18 -14.24
N GLY A 795 40.54 -12.43 -14.48
CA GLY A 795 40.16 -11.95 -15.80
C GLY A 795 39.54 -13.00 -16.73
N GLU A 796 39.34 -14.23 -16.25
CA GLU A 796 38.76 -15.34 -17.01
C GLU A 796 37.31 -15.61 -16.59
N TYR A 797 36.52 -16.19 -17.51
CA TYR A 797 35.13 -16.55 -17.21
C TYR A 797 35.06 -17.80 -16.33
N HIS A 798 34.41 -17.67 -15.18
CA HIS A 798 34.09 -18.77 -14.28
C HIS A 798 32.59 -19.01 -14.23
N GLU A 799 32.19 -20.27 -14.14
CA GLU A 799 30.81 -20.64 -13.77
C GLU A 799 30.75 -20.86 -12.26
N ILE A 800 29.99 -19.99 -11.58
CA ILE A 800 29.78 -20.03 -10.14
C ILE A 800 28.38 -20.60 -9.89
N ARG A 801 28.31 -21.78 -9.29
CA ARG A 801 27.06 -22.44 -8.89
C ARG A 801 26.79 -22.20 -7.41
N VAL A 802 25.88 -21.28 -7.10
CA VAL A 802 25.49 -20.92 -5.74
C VAL A 802 24.32 -21.78 -5.30
N ARG A 803 24.51 -22.62 -4.28
CA ARG A 803 23.43 -23.44 -3.70
C ARG A 803 22.57 -22.58 -2.76
N ILE A 804 21.59 -21.90 -3.34
CA ILE A 804 20.74 -20.93 -2.63
C ILE A 804 19.73 -21.61 -1.68
N ALA A 805 19.34 -22.86 -1.97
CA ALA A 805 18.40 -23.62 -1.14
C ALA A 805 18.91 -23.97 0.27
N ASP A 806 20.22 -23.82 0.53
CA ASP A 806 20.76 -24.02 1.89
C ASP A 806 20.30 -22.90 2.84
N ASN A 807 19.93 -21.74 2.30
CA ASN A 807 19.26 -20.70 3.07
C ASN A 807 17.76 -21.03 3.17
N ARG A 808 17.29 -21.27 4.40
CA ARG A 808 15.89 -21.62 4.70
C ARG A 808 14.86 -20.57 4.23
N ARG A 809 15.29 -19.34 3.93
CA ARG A 809 14.43 -18.28 3.36
C ARG A 809 14.27 -18.37 1.84
N TRP A 810 14.96 -19.29 1.16
CA TRP A 810 14.69 -19.64 -0.23
C TRP A 810 13.45 -20.54 -0.32
N ARG A 811 12.27 -19.92 -0.31
CA ARG A 811 10.97 -20.60 -0.29
C ARG A 811 9.88 -19.76 -0.95
N GLY A 812 8.77 -20.41 -1.28
CA GLY A 812 7.63 -19.74 -1.90
C GLY A 812 7.89 -19.36 -3.36
N ILE A 813 7.30 -18.24 -3.78
CA ILE A 813 7.49 -17.68 -5.11
C ILE A 813 8.54 -16.58 -5.04
N ILE A 814 9.65 -16.80 -5.74
CA ILE A 814 10.73 -15.82 -5.92
C ILE A 814 10.27 -14.80 -6.96
N THR A 815 10.35 -13.52 -6.60
CA THR A 815 9.86 -12.40 -7.41
C THR A 815 10.95 -11.53 -8.00
N GLY A 816 12.19 -11.70 -7.54
CA GLY A 816 13.35 -10.99 -8.05
C GLY A 816 14.65 -11.46 -7.39
N LEU A 817 15.77 -11.17 -8.05
CA LEU A 817 17.12 -11.36 -7.54
C LEU A 817 17.83 -10.01 -7.48
N ARG A 818 18.71 -9.86 -6.51
CA ARG A 818 19.71 -8.79 -6.47
C ARG A 818 21.10 -9.42 -6.34
N PHE A 819 21.99 -9.13 -7.28
CA PHE A 819 23.37 -9.59 -7.24
C PHE A 819 24.30 -8.43 -6.93
N ASP A 820 25.07 -8.59 -5.85
CA ASP A 820 26.07 -7.64 -5.41
C ASP A 820 27.44 -8.25 -5.71
N PRO A 821 28.23 -7.65 -6.62
CA PRO A 821 29.56 -8.15 -6.94
C PRO A 821 30.60 -7.84 -5.85
N GLY A 822 30.22 -7.25 -4.70
CA GLY A 822 31.12 -6.90 -3.58
C GLY A 822 31.25 -5.39 -3.34
N SER A 823 32.02 -4.97 -2.34
CA SER A 823 32.09 -3.57 -1.87
C SER A 823 33.32 -2.79 -2.33
N HIS A 824 34.04 -3.31 -3.33
CA HIS A 824 35.27 -2.71 -3.84
C HIS A 824 34.99 -1.73 -4.97
N ASP A 825 35.61 -0.55 -4.92
CA ASP A 825 35.55 0.45 -5.98
C ASP A 825 36.47 0.07 -7.16
N GLY A 826 36.03 0.33 -8.38
CA GLY A 826 36.87 0.20 -9.59
C GLY A 826 37.13 -1.22 -10.09
N ALA A 827 36.35 -2.23 -9.68
CA ALA A 827 36.44 -3.57 -10.24
C ALA A 827 35.65 -3.67 -11.54
N GLU A 828 36.32 -4.04 -12.63
CA GLU A 828 35.67 -4.42 -13.89
C GLU A 828 35.04 -5.81 -13.77
N VAL A 829 33.76 -5.91 -14.11
CA VAL A 829 32.98 -7.16 -14.10
C VAL A 829 32.28 -7.33 -15.44
N ALA A 830 32.28 -8.56 -15.96
CA ALA A 830 31.51 -8.94 -17.14
C ALA A 830 30.72 -10.23 -16.84
N ILE A 831 29.41 -10.19 -17.03
CA ILE A 831 28.49 -11.32 -16.79
C ILE A 831 27.93 -11.79 -18.12
N GLU A 832 28.22 -13.03 -18.50
CA GLU A 832 27.72 -13.65 -19.73
C GLU A 832 26.29 -14.17 -19.53
N SER A 833 26.03 -14.83 -18.39
CA SER A 833 24.70 -15.33 -18.06
C SER A 833 24.42 -15.46 -16.56
N ILE A 834 23.14 -15.40 -16.23
CA ILE A 834 22.58 -15.74 -14.91
C ILE A 834 21.42 -16.71 -15.16
N ARG A 835 21.31 -17.81 -14.41
CA ARG A 835 20.17 -18.73 -14.51
C ARG A 835 19.81 -19.38 -13.17
N LEU A 836 18.52 -19.59 -12.95
CA LEU A 836 18.01 -20.52 -11.95
C LEU A 836 18.18 -21.95 -12.51
N SER A 837 18.62 -22.88 -11.67
CA SER A 837 18.87 -24.27 -12.07
C SER A 837 18.26 -25.24 -11.07
N GLU A 838 17.70 -26.33 -11.62
CA GLU A 838 17.30 -27.55 -10.91
C GLU A 838 18.49 -28.22 -10.20
#